data_AF-A0A936C4G2-F1
#
_entry.id   AF-A0A936C4G2-F1
#
_cell.length_a   1.000
_cell.length_b   1.000
_cell.length_c   1.000
_cell.angle_alpha   90.00
_cell.angle_beta   90.00
_cell.angle_gamma   90.00
#
_symmetry.space_group_name_H-M   'P 1'
#
loop_
_entity.id
_entity.type
_entity.pdbx_description
1 polymer ?
#
loop_
_entity_poly.entity_id
_entity_poly.type
_entity_poly.pdbx_seq_one_letter_code
_entity_poly.pdbx_strand_id
1 'polypeptide(L)'
;MNSNEDPAATESCAEAPDEWYCRLGFLFWAHGMRFHRVTGTDDAATALLLDELEGRGVRIRDTDAPRKTLRHVAIVSEHDTYYGRRLPVVFLRGAGQEAACETDLSESEGAQGAATGCRVLRFSYLRGLDGEGPRTVAAPKDSSAAAQKQNQVGTVEPAEGLSQFDYLRRLAGRIDAFNAALKREGRGEIGAIGILGSDVYDKIALLRALRPEFPRAVFFTTDLDARLLSAQHLEWTRNVVVASSFGFSLTPCLQKDVPPFRGTYQTAAYFGARVALFNAMPAGSPFRDDACPDAFLPATDHGSNVASDPRLRITPSMLDHWLIRPRLFELGRTGPVALDDAPGRCTALSSCAQIHPQQRDVRRGEEHFLWGFAGIGIVFGTLLVLRGTRAIVLRPFAVGAAYLMKGTPAERIGAVLAVAAVVGPPLCLGWIGLRSIRDPGGEPFFWAEGVSVWPSELLRVTGLMLGVCFLVYLFSETARSAQRLAERFGLQRRADKRHSWQIAAGIIGRPEAQEPHGQAAALWAQYVSSSRLPWRLLRVLVHVALFYAVAAVLFHLTDSPNNPARGAEAMGVEKVLRLALVFVFLFLLFAVNDAIRLCRNLVQALTEIRETMDWPDAAVKRYGTSLGLSEDMAPEARNAILDAWIDTRFVVQITADVGPLLYFPFALLGLMIAARWNVTDHWDLAPGLVVVLAVSFVAACINAIEMQRAASRARKAALQRLNAVLLRSGGGADKDYPSTQYLQSLIRSVETLREGAFVPFVEQPLVRAALIPFSSAGGLYLVDLFALAS
;
A
#
# COMPACT_ATOMS: atom_id res chain seq x y z
N MET A 1 -38.36 29.81 -40.95
CA MET A 1 -38.47 29.04 -39.70
C MET A 1 -39.16 27.73 -40.05
N ASN A 2 -38.42 26.64 -40.28
CA ASN A 2 -39.02 25.30 -40.31
C ASN A 2 -38.82 24.69 -38.92
N SER A 3 -39.93 24.36 -38.28
CA SER A 3 -40.13 24.13 -36.85
C SER A 3 -40.43 22.65 -36.55
N ASN A 4 -39.71 21.72 -37.17
CA ASN A 4 -40.12 20.32 -37.22
C ASN A 4 -39.34 19.35 -36.32
N GLU A 5 -38.45 19.82 -35.44
CA GLU A 5 -37.85 18.90 -34.45
C GLU A 5 -38.72 18.86 -33.20
N ASP A 6 -39.44 17.75 -33.07
CA ASP A 6 -40.21 17.37 -31.89
C ASP A 6 -39.26 17.11 -30.71
N PRO A 7 -39.44 17.72 -29.52
CA PRO A 7 -38.70 17.39 -28.31
C PRO A 7 -38.68 15.88 -27.99
N ALA A 8 -39.73 15.14 -28.40
CA ALA A 8 -39.84 13.69 -28.27
C ALA A 8 -38.77 12.90 -29.07
N ALA A 9 -38.08 13.54 -30.00
CA ALA A 9 -37.07 12.88 -30.86
C ALA A 9 -35.67 12.78 -30.23
N THR A 10 -35.50 13.27 -28.99
CA THR A 10 -34.24 13.09 -28.23
C THR A 10 -34.24 11.73 -27.53
N GLU A 11 -33.07 11.08 -27.48
CA GLU A 11 -32.90 9.76 -26.87
C GLU A 11 -33.29 9.80 -25.38
N SER A 12 -32.88 10.84 -24.67
CA SER A 12 -33.24 11.05 -23.25
C SER A 12 -34.74 11.23 -22.99
N CYS A 13 -35.50 11.85 -23.90
CA CYS A 13 -36.96 11.99 -23.74
C CYS A 13 -37.76 10.79 -24.29
N ALA A 14 -37.16 9.98 -25.15
CA ALA A 14 -37.72 8.70 -25.55
C ALA A 14 -37.65 7.67 -24.40
N GLU A 15 -36.55 7.67 -23.64
CA GLU A 15 -36.37 6.78 -22.49
C GLU A 15 -37.17 7.20 -21.27
N ALA A 16 -37.27 8.52 -21.01
CA ALA A 16 -37.91 9.06 -19.81
C ALA A 16 -38.82 10.27 -20.13
N PRO A 17 -39.96 10.06 -20.82
CA PRO A 17 -40.83 11.14 -21.29
C PRO A 17 -41.47 11.96 -20.15
N ASP A 18 -41.56 11.37 -18.96
CA ASP A 18 -42.13 12.01 -17.77
C ASP A 18 -41.19 12.92 -17.01
N GLU A 19 -39.90 12.95 -17.36
CA GLU A 19 -38.93 13.79 -16.67
C GLU A 19 -39.18 15.29 -16.93
N TRP A 20 -38.82 16.12 -15.93
CA TRP A 20 -39.17 17.54 -15.91
C TRP A 20 -38.62 18.30 -17.12
N TYR A 21 -37.42 17.95 -17.61
CA TYR A 21 -36.77 18.61 -18.74
C TYR A 21 -37.47 18.30 -20.06
N CYS A 22 -38.08 17.12 -20.21
CA CYS A 22 -38.89 16.77 -21.37
C CYS A 22 -40.20 17.54 -21.37
N ARG A 23 -40.92 17.54 -20.23
CA ARG A 23 -42.15 18.33 -20.05
C ARG A 23 -41.92 19.83 -20.29
N LEU A 24 -40.82 20.35 -19.77
CA LEU A 24 -40.41 21.74 -19.98
C LEU A 24 -40.08 21.99 -21.45
N GLY A 25 -39.39 21.06 -22.11
CA GLY A 25 -39.12 21.10 -23.54
C GLY A 25 -40.40 21.17 -24.38
N PHE A 26 -41.39 20.33 -24.11
CA PHE A 26 -42.71 20.37 -24.76
C PHE A 26 -43.45 21.68 -24.49
N LEU A 27 -43.42 22.20 -23.26
CA LEU A 27 -44.04 23.47 -22.91
C LEU A 27 -43.44 24.63 -23.73
N PHE A 28 -42.11 24.73 -23.77
CA PHE A 28 -41.44 25.76 -24.58
C PHE A 28 -41.73 25.58 -26.07
N TRP A 29 -41.70 24.35 -26.57
CA TRP A 29 -42.00 24.03 -27.96
C TRP A 29 -43.42 24.43 -28.36
N ALA A 30 -44.41 24.18 -27.51
CA ALA A 30 -45.80 24.60 -27.72
C ALA A 30 -45.96 26.13 -27.82
N HIS A 31 -45.03 26.89 -27.22
CA HIS A 31 -44.96 28.35 -27.30
C HIS A 31 -43.99 28.85 -28.39
N GLY A 32 -43.55 28.01 -29.31
CA GLY A 32 -42.63 28.37 -30.40
C GLY A 32 -41.19 28.66 -29.94
N MET A 33 -40.86 28.32 -28.70
CA MET A 33 -39.52 28.44 -28.12
C MET A 33 -38.79 27.10 -28.17
N ARG A 34 -37.46 27.13 -28.32
CA ARG A 34 -36.63 25.91 -28.25
C ARG A 34 -35.90 25.86 -26.91
N PHE A 35 -36.12 24.79 -26.16
CA PHE A 35 -35.39 24.52 -24.94
C PHE A 35 -34.15 23.69 -25.25
N HIS A 36 -32.97 24.21 -24.91
CA HIS A 36 -31.70 23.52 -25.08
C HIS A 36 -31.05 23.34 -23.72
N ARG A 37 -30.93 22.09 -23.29
CA ARG A 37 -30.21 21.73 -22.07
C ARG A 37 -28.72 21.57 -22.39
N VAL A 38 -27.88 22.24 -21.61
CA VAL A 38 -26.43 22.30 -21.83
C VAL A 38 -25.63 21.68 -20.68
N THR A 39 -26.30 20.86 -19.87
CA THR A 39 -25.71 20.03 -18.79
C THR A 39 -26.21 18.60 -18.93
N GLY A 40 -25.46 17.63 -18.39
CA GLY A 40 -25.88 16.22 -18.29
C GLY A 40 -27.04 16.03 -17.32
N THR A 41 -27.67 14.84 -17.34
CA THR A 41 -28.80 14.53 -16.45
C THR A 41 -28.26 14.01 -15.11
N ASP A 42 -29.02 14.24 -14.04
CA ASP A 42 -28.70 13.65 -12.74
C ASP A 42 -28.79 12.11 -12.78
N ASP A 43 -29.69 11.55 -13.60
CA ASP A 43 -29.80 10.09 -13.82
C ASP A 43 -28.52 9.52 -14.42
N ALA A 44 -27.96 10.17 -15.45
CA ALA A 44 -26.71 9.72 -16.07
C ALA A 44 -25.51 9.89 -15.14
N ALA A 45 -25.46 10.99 -14.36
CA ALA A 45 -24.40 11.21 -13.38
C ALA A 45 -24.45 10.15 -12.27
N THR A 46 -25.66 9.82 -11.83
CA THR A 46 -25.91 8.77 -10.84
C THR A 46 -25.52 7.39 -11.36
N ALA A 47 -25.91 7.04 -12.60
CA ALA A 47 -25.54 5.77 -13.21
C ALA A 47 -24.01 5.60 -13.27
N LEU A 48 -23.30 6.67 -13.66
CA LEU A 48 -21.84 6.68 -13.71
C LEU A 48 -21.20 6.51 -12.32
N LEU A 49 -21.77 7.15 -11.29
CA LEU A 49 -21.32 6.96 -9.90
C LEU A 49 -21.55 5.52 -9.42
N LEU A 50 -22.71 4.92 -9.73
CA LEU A 50 -23.01 3.54 -9.36
C LEU A 50 -22.06 2.55 -10.03
N ASP A 51 -21.77 2.74 -11.31
CA ASP A 51 -20.80 1.91 -12.06
C ASP A 51 -19.39 2.02 -11.44
N GLU A 52 -18.96 3.23 -11.07
CA GLU A 52 -17.65 3.45 -10.41
C GLU A 52 -17.60 2.80 -9.02
N LEU A 53 -18.67 2.93 -8.22
CA LEU A 53 -18.76 2.29 -6.91
C LEU A 53 -18.67 0.76 -7.02
N GLU A 54 -19.29 0.16 -8.03
CA GLU A 54 -19.16 -1.26 -8.30
C GLU A 54 -17.74 -1.66 -8.71
N GLY A 55 -17.08 -0.82 -9.52
CA GLY A 55 -15.67 -0.95 -9.88
C GLY A 55 -14.72 -0.94 -8.68
N ARG A 56 -15.13 -0.31 -7.57
CA ARG A 56 -14.41 -0.28 -6.27
C ARG A 56 -14.93 -1.30 -5.26
N GLY A 57 -15.80 -2.22 -5.68
CA GLY A 57 -16.31 -3.30 -4.83
C GLY A 57 -17.51 -2.95 -3.95
N VAL A 58 -18.12 -1.78 -4.11
CA VAL A 58 -19.38 -1.39 -3.44
C VAL A 58 -20.56 -1.73 -4.35
N ARG A 59 -20.95 -3.02 -4.35
CA ARG A 59 -22.01 -3.56 -5.22
C ARG A 59 -23.40 -3.44 -4.59
N ILE A 60 -24.11 -2.38 -4.94
CA ILE A 60 -25.46 -2.06 -4.42
C ILE A 60 -26.57 -2.66 -5.31
N ARG A 61 -26.31 -2.96 -6.58
CA ARG A 61 -27.32 -3.55 -7.48
C ARG A 61 -27.41 -5.07 -7.34
N ASP A 62 -26.36 -5.73 -6.85
CA ASP A 62 -26.25 -7.19 -6.73
C ASP A 62 -26.96 -7.73 -5.47
N THR A 63 -28.06 -8.47 -5.61
CA THR A 63 -28.84 -8.99 -4.46
C THR A 63 -28.27 -10.26 -3.84
N ASP A 64 -27.29 -10.90 -4.47
CA ASP A 64 -26.89 -12.29 -4.16
C ASP A 64 -25.63 -12.39 -3.31
N ALA A 65 -25.04 -11.26 -2.92
CA ALA A 65 -23.82 -11.21 -2.12
C ALA A 65 -24.05 -11.74 -0.68
N PRO A 66 -23.11 -12.54 -0.12
CA PRO A 66 -23.23 -13.05 1.23
C PRO A 66 -23.28 -11.90 2.26
N ARG A 67 -24.18 -12.01 3.25
CA ARG A 67 -24.52 -10.90 4.18
C ARG A 67 -23.32 -10.21 4.84
N LYS A 68 -22.24 -10.95 5.14
CA LYS A 68 -21.02 -10.42 5.77
C LYS A 68 -20.15 -9.55 4.85
N THR A 69 -20.31 -9.64 3.54
CA THR A 69 -19.56 -8.83 2.56
C THR A 69 -20.40 -7.72 1.94
N LEU A 70 -21.64 -7.54 2.41
CA LEU A 70 -22.51 -6.47 1.93
C LEU A 70 -21.92 -5.11 2.29
N ARG A 71 -21.93 -4.21 1.31
CA ARG A 71 -21.56 -2.81 1.46
C ARG A 71 -22.82 -1.97 1.32
N HIS A 72 -22.97 -0.99 2.21
CA HIS A 72 -24.03 0.01 2.17
C HIS A 72 -23.50 1.34 1.67
N VAL A 73 -24.38 2.21 1.17
CA VAL A 73 -24.03 3.59 0.80
C VAL A 73 -24.84 4.57 1.63
N ALA A 74 -24.17 5.51 2.27
CA ALA A 74 -24.83 6.62 2.94
C ALA A 74 -24.90 7.82 2.00
N ILE A 75 -26.10 8.34 1.75
CA ILE A 75 -26.30 9.59 0.99
C ILE A 75 -26.62 10.68 2.00
N VAL A 76 -25.84 11.75 2.01
CA VAL A 76 -26.03 12.93 2.84
C VAL A 76 -26.39 14.10 1.93
N SER A 77 -27.63 14.59 2.00
CA SER A 77 -28.17 15.56 1.05
C SER A 77 -28.82 16.80 1.69
N GLU A 78 -28.81 17.94 1.01
CA GLU A 78 -29.54 19.15 1.44
C GLU A 78 -31.06 18.89 1.48
N HIS A 79 -31.73 19.26 2.56
CA HIS A 79 -33.18 19.07 2.72
C HIS A 79 -34.00 20.27 2.23
N ASP A 80 -33.44 21.47 2.33
CA ASP A 80 -34.12 22.74 2.06
C ASP A 80 -34.10 23.15 0.58
N THR A 81 -33.25 22.53 -0.25
CA THR A 81 -33.19 22.79 -1.69
C THR A 81 -33.99 21.77 -2.52
N TYR A 82 -34.50 22.19 -3.68
CA TYR A 82 -35.14 21.25 -4.62
C TYR A 82 -34.11 20.22 -5.14
N TYR A 83 -32.91 20.70 -5.45
CA TYR A 83 -31.81 19.88 -5.94
C TYR A 83 -31.40 18.79 -4.92
N GLY A 84 -31.18 19.18 -3.66
CA GLY A 84 -30.83 18.25 -2.59
C GLY A 84 -31.88 17.20 -2.28
N ARG A 85 -33.17 17.53 -2.40
CA ARG A 85 -34.27 16.55 -2.23
C ARG A 85 -34.42 15.58 -3.39
N ARG A 86 -34.09 16.01 -4.62
CA ARG A 86 -34.26 15.17 -5.82
C ARG A 86 -33.13 14.16 -6.00
N LEU A 87 -31.88 14.55 -5.72
CA LEU A 87 -30.72 13.70 -5.97
C LEU A 87 -30.75 12.33 -5.26
N PRO A 88 -31.12 12.20 -3.96
CA PRO A 88 -31.24 10.91 -3.31
C PRO A 88 -32.27 10.00 -3.98
N VAL A 89 -33.38 10.56 -4.46
CA VAL A 89 -34.43 9.80 -5.16
C VAL A 89 -33.89 9.25 -6.48
N VAL A 90 -33.16 10.06 -7.24
CA VAL A 90 -32.49 9.64 -8.47
C VAL A 90 -31.47 8.53 -8.18
N PHE A 91 -30.69 8.66 -7.11
CA PHE A 91 -29.74 7.65 -6.65
C PHE A 91 -30.42 6.32 -6.30
N LEU A 92 -31.51 6.38 -5.53
CA LEU A 92 -32.30 5.23 -5.14
C LEU A 92 -32.90 4.50 -6.35
N ARG A 93 -33.42 5.26 -7.32
CA ARG A 93 -33.94 4.71 -8.58
C ARG A 93 -32.85 4.01 -9.38
N GLY A 94 -31.71 4.67 -9.59
CA GLY A 94 -30.55 4.09 -10.30
C GLY A 94 -30.01 2.82 -9.62
N ALA A 95 -30.07 2.76 -8.30
CA ALA A 95 -29.68 1.58 -7.52
C ALA A 95 -30.76 0.47 -7.47
N GLY A 96 -31.98 0.73 -7.96
CA GLY A 96 -33.11 -0.19 -7.85
C GLY A 96 -33.59 -0.40 -6.40
N GLN A 97 -33.45 0.62 -5.54
CA GLN A 97 -33.72 0.57 -4.09
C GLN A 97 -34.86 1.49 -3.65
N GLU A 98 -35.56 2.15 -4.58
CA GLU A 98 -36.57 3.19 -4.31
C GLU A 98 -37.67 2.72 -3.32
N ALA A 99 -38.27 1.54 -3.54
CA ALA A 99 -39.32 1.01 -2.66
C ALA A 99 -38.81 0.51 -1.29
N ALA A 100 -37.52 0.19 -1.17
CA ALA A 100 -36.95 -0.41 0.04
C ALA A 100 -36.32 0.63 1.00
N CYS A 101 -35.97 1.81 0.49
CA CYS A 101 -35.12 2.80 1.17
C CYS A 101 -35.71 4.22 1.20
N GLU A 102 -37.03 4.38 1.16
CA GLU A 102 -37.68 5.70 1.09
C GLU A 102 -37.48 6.55 2.36
N THR A 103 -37.37 5.89 3.53
CA THR A 103 -37.29 6.52 4.85
C THR A 103 -36.02 7.38 5.03
N ASP A 104 -36.17 8.62 5.49
CA ASP A 104 -35.03 9.44 5.94
C ASP A 104 -34.57 9.00 7.33
N LEU A 105 -33.31 8.57 7.47
CA LEU A 105 -32.77 8.12 8.75
C LEU A 105 -32.33 9.29 9.65
N SER A 106 -32.42 10.53 9.16
CA SER A 106 -32.24 11.74 9.96
C SER A 106 -33.41 12.01 10.91
N GLU A 107 -34.60 11.49 10.57
CA GLU A 107 -35.82 11.70 11.34
C GLU A 107 -36.21 10.44 12.17
N SER A 108 -35.56 9.30 11.91
CA SER A 108 -35.81 8.05 12.60
C SER A 108 -35.09 7.96 13.96
N GLU A 109 -35.84 7.69 15.03
CA GLU A 109 -35.27 7.32 16.34
C GLU A 109 -34.76 5.87 16.33
N GLY A 110 -33.50 5.69 15.94
CA GLY A 110 -32.77 4.42 16.07
C GLY A 110 -32.70 3.56 14.80
N ALA A 111 -31.95 2.45 14.91
CA ALA A 111 -31.62 1.55 13.79
C ALA A 111 -32.81 0.77 13.21
N GLN A 112 -34.00 0.90 13.79
CA GLN A 112 -35.22 0.20 13.36
C GLN A 112 -35.91 0.85 12.14
N GLY A 113 -35.47 2.04 11.69
CA GLY A 113 -36.08 2.76 10.56
C GLY A 113 -35.69 2.28 9.16
N ALA A 114 -34.59 1.54 9.01
CA ALA A 114 -34.13 1.04 7.72
C ALA A 114 -34.65 -0.39 7.47
N ALA A 115 -35.41 -0.59 6.39
CA ALA A 115 -35.91 -1.92 6.01
C ALA A 115 -34.75 -2.93 5.89
N THR A 116 -35.02 -4.20 6.19
CA THR A 116 -34.01 -5.28 6.20
C THR A 116 -33.30 -5.47 4.85
N GLY A 117 -33.92 -5.04 3.75
CA GLY A 117 -33.35 -5.06 2.39
C GLY A 117 -32.73 -3.73 1.93
N CYS A 118 -32.81 -2.66 2.72
CA CYS A 118 -32.30 -1.35 2.31
C CYS A 118 -30.77 -1.30 2.33
N ARG A 119 -30.16 -0.86 1.22
CA ARG A 119 -28.70 -0.71 1.07
C ARG A 119 -28.22 0.72 0.83
N VAL A 120 -29.13 1.65 0.63
CA VAL A 120 -28.85 3.07 0.46
C VAL A 120 -29.50 3.83 1.61
N LEU A 121 -28.67 4.29 2.55
CA LEU A 121 -29.07 4.95 3.78
C LEU A 121 -29.16 6.46 3.52
N ARG A 122 -30.34 7.05 3.67
CA ARG A 122 -30.55 8.48 3.42
C ARG A 122 -30.41 9.29 4.70
N PHE A 123 -29.62 10.35 4.62
CA PHE A 123 -29.43 11.36 5.64
C PHE A 123 -29.54 12.77 5.02
N SER A 124 -29.96 13.73 5.83
CA SER A 124 -30.34 15.07 5.41
C SER A 124 -29.64 16.13 6.26
N TYR A 125 -29.28 17.26 5.66
CA TYR A 125 -28.76 18.44 6.34
C TYR A 125 -29.41 19.72 5.82
N LEU A 126 -29.34 20.79 6.60
CA LEU A 126 -29.78 22.12 6.19
C LEU A 126 -28.58 22.88 5.64
N ARG A 127 -28.79 23.62 4.55
CA ARG A 127 -27.75 24.45 3.93
C ARG A 127 -27.20 25.52 4.88
N GLY A 128 -25.92 25.89 4.69
CA GLY A 128 -25.25 26.95 5.44
C GLY A 128 -24.64 26.43 6.75
N LEU A 129 -24.01 25.26 6.68
CA LEU A 129 -23.36 24.61 7.81
C LEU A 129 -22.08 25.35 8.23
N ASP A 130 -21.42 26.02 7.30
CA ASP A 130 -20.23 26.83 7.54
C ASP A 130 -20.52 28.22 8.15
N GLY A 131 -21.81 28.59 8.24
CA GLY A 131 -22.26 29.89 8.73
C GLY A 131 -22.16 31.02 7.71
N GLU A 132 -21.75 30.76 6.48
CA GLU A 132 -21.92 31.68 5.35
C GLU A 132 -23.26 31.38 4.66
N GLY A 133 -24.35 31.88 5.23
CA GLY A 133 -25.65 31.89 4.54
C GLY A 133 -25.56 32.65 3.19
N PRO A 134 -26.54 32.45 2.27
CA PRO A 134 -26.53 33.12 0.97
C PRO A 134 -26.40 34.63 1.17
N ARG A 135 -25.28 35.21 0.70
CA ARG A 135 -24.99 36.64 0.79
C ARG A 135 -26.07 37.44 0.06
N THR A 136 -27.09 37.89 0.77
CA THR A 136 -27.92 39.00 0.32
C THR A 136 -27.05 40.26 0.32
N VAL A 137 -27.06 40.96 -0.81
CA VAL A 137 -26.36 42.25 -0.96
C VAL A 137 -26.82 43.19 0.15
N ALA A 138 -25.84 43.77 0.85
CA ALA A 138 -25.91 44.79 1.91
C ALA A 138 -25.95 44.32 3.37
N ALA A 139 -24.74 44.23 3.96
CA ALA A 139 -24.41 44.89 5.22
C ALA A 139 -22.88 45.15 5.26
N PRO A 140 -22.40 46.31 5.76
CA PRO A 140 -20.97 46.60 5.83
C PRO A 140 -20.33 45.74 6.93
N LYS A 141 -19.27 44.99 6.60
CA LYS A 141 -18.47 44.25 7.58
C LYS A 141 -17.41 45.17 8.19
N ASP A 142 -17.66 45.63 9.42
CA ASP A 142 -16.59 45.81 10.39
C ASP A 142 -16.22 44.43 10.96
N SER A 143 -14.92 44.10 10.92
CA SER A 143 -14.15 43.40 11.97
C SER A 143 -13.04 42.50 11.40
N SER A 144 -11.82 42.99 11.60
CA SER A 144 -10.52 42.41 11.29
C SER A 144 -10.10 41.31 12.29
N ALA A 145 -10.97 40.34 12.61
CA ALA A 145 -10.66 39.32 13.63
C ALA A 145 -10.96 37.85 13.26
N ALA A 146 -11.52 37.56 12.08
CA ALA A 146 -11.94 36.20 11.71
C ALA A 146 -10.84 35.30 11.10
N ALA A 147 -9.68 35.86 10.73
CA ALA A 147 -8.68 35.14 9.93
C ALA A 147 -7.80 34.14 10.73
N GLN A 148 -7.96 34.00 12.05
CA GLN A 148 -7.03 33.22 12.88
C GLN A 148 -7.63 32.02 13.64
N LYS A 149 -8.90 31.66 13.41
CA LYS A 149 -9.57 30.56 14.15
C LYS A 149 -10.16 29.41 13.32
N GLN A 150 -9.86 29.29 12.02
CA GLN A 150 -10.42 28.20 11.19
C GLN A 150 -9.71 26.83 11.32
N ASN A 151 -8.57 26.76 12.04
CA ASN A 151 -7.71 25.57 12.09
C ASN A 151 -7.76 24.74 13.37
N GLN A 152 -8.73 24.94 14.28
CA GLN A 152 -8.81 24.13 15.52
C GLN A 152 -10.17 23.45 15.69
N VAL A 153 -10.44 22.43 14.89
CA VAL A 153 -11.49 21.44 15.21
C VAL A 153 -10.86 20.43 16.15
N GLY A 154 -11.10 20.62 17.44
CA GLY A 154 -10.48 19.87 18.55
C GLY A 154 -10.86 20.44 19.91
N THR A 155 -11.30 21.70 19.94
CA THR A 155 -12.10 22.24 21.04
C THR A 155 -13.57 21.95 20.79
N VAL A 156 -14.30 21.54 21.83
CA VAL A 156 -15.76 21.40 21.79
C VAL A 156 -16.34 22.79 21.51
N GLU A 157 -16.56 23.12 20.25
CA GLU A 157 -17.25 24.37 19.91
C GLU A 157 -18.65 24.33 20.52
N PRO A 158 -19.06 25.40 21.22
CA PRO A 158 -20.41 25.51 21.76
C PRO A 158 -21.43 25.45 20.62
N ALA A 159 -22.65 24.97 20.91
CA ALA A 159 -23.78 24.99 19.98
C ALA A 159 -24.36 26.41 19.80
N GLU A 160 -23.48 27.42 19.73
CA GLU A 160 -23.79 28.84 19.66
C GLU A 160 -22.88 29.47 18.59
N GLY A 161 -23.45 30.20 17.64
CA GLY A 161 -22.71 30.84 16.54
C GLY A 161 -23.36 30.68 15.18
N LEU A 162 -22.75 31.26 14.15
CA LEU A 162 -23.23 31.15 12.76
C LEU A 162 -22.86 29.78 12.16
N SER A 163 -21.75 29.18 12.58
CA SER A 163 -21.29 27.88 12.10
C SER A 163 -21.94 26.72 12.85
N GLN A 164 -22.40 25.69 12.12
CA GLN A 164 -23.15 24.55 12.65
C GLN A 164 -22.27 23.28 12.81
N PHE A 165 -21.02 23.42 13.24
CA PHE A 165 -20.10 22.27 13.35
C PHE A 165 -20.52 21.23 14.41
N ASP A 166 -21.27 21.62 15.44
CA ASP A 166 -21.86 20.65 16.38
C ASP A 166 -22.93 19.76 15.71
N TYR A 167 -23.75 20.33 14.83
CA TYR A 167 -24.72 19.57 14.03
C TYR A 167 -24.01 18.51 13.17
N LEU A 168 -22.93 18.91 12.51
CA LEU A 168 -22.09 18.01 11.72
C LEU A 168 -21.54 16.83 12.53
N ARG A 169 -21.05 17.10 13.75
CA ARG A 169 -20.55 16.05 14.65
C ARG A 169 -21.65 15.08 15.06
N ARG A 170 -22.85 15.57 15.38
CA ARG A 170 -24.00 14.72 15.72
C ARG A 170 -24.46 13.87 14.53
N LEU A 171 -24.46 14.45 13.33
CA LEU A 171 -24.77 13.73 12.10
C LEU A 171 -23.75 12.62 11.84
N ALA A 172 -22.45 12.93 11.93
CA ALA A 172 -21.38 11.94 11.80
C ALA A 172 -21.51 10.80 12.81
N GLY A 173 -21.73 11.14 14.10
CA GLY A 173 -21.93 10.15 15.16
C GLY A 173 -23.19 9.29 14.94
N ARG A 174 -24.25 9.84 14.33
CA ARG A 174 -25.44 9.07 13.97
C ARG A 174 -25.16 8.08 12.84
N ILE A 175 -24.45 8.50 11.80
CA ILE A 175 -24.05 7.62 10.70
C ILE A 175 -23.15 6.50 11.25
N ASP A 176 -22.24 6.80 12.17
CA ASP A 176 -21.36 5.80 12.80
C ASP A 176 -22.15 4.81 13.66
N ALA A 177 -23.08 5.30 14.49
CA ALA A 177 -23.96 4.42 15.27
C ALA A 177 -24.76 3.45 14.40
N PHE A 178 -25.24 3.90 13.23
CA PHE A 178 -25.89 3.05 12.24
C PHE A 178 -24.91 2.03 11.63
N ASN A 179 -23.70 2.44 11.26
CA ASN A 179 -22.66 1.55 10.75
C ASN A 179 -22.29 0.46 11.77
N ALA A 180 -22.14 0.84 13.04
CA ALA A 180 -21.87 -0.08 14.14
C ALA A 180 -23.01 -1.08 14.35
N ALA A 181 -24.27 -0.65 14.18
CA ALA A 181 -25.41 -1.56 14.23
C ALA A 181 -25.40 -2.58 13.08
N LEU A 182 -25.12 -2.14 11.85
CA LEU A 182 -24.99 -3.02 10.67
C LEU A 182 -23.90 -4.09 10.89
N LYS A 183 -22.74 -3.68 11.42
CA LYS A 183 -21.64 -4.60 11.75
C LYS A 183 -22.04 -5.62 12.82
N ARG A 184 -22.69 -5.18 13.91
CA ARG A 184 -23.16 -6.06 15.00
C ARG A 184 -24.19 -7.08 14.53
N GLU A 185 -25.10 -6.68 13.64
CA GLU A 185 -26.13 -7.54 13.06
C GLU A 185 -25.61 -8.45 11.94
N GLY A 186 -24.34 -8.30 11.54
CA GLY A 186 -23.74 -9.04 10.42
C GLY A 186 -24.38 -8.72 9.07
N ARG A 187 -24.94 -7.50 8.92
CA ARG A 187 -25.61 -6.99 7.72
C ARG A 187 -24.67 -6.22 6.79
N GLY A 188 -23.37 -6.18 7.12
CA GLY A 188 -22.34 -5.48 6.33
C GLY A 188 -21.84 -4.21 7.01
N GLU A 189 -21.22 -3.34 6.22
CA GLU A 189 -20.73 -2.02 6.66
C GLU A 189 -20.93 -0.96 5.57
N ILE A 190 -20.90 0.32 5.94
CA ILE A 190 -20.92 1.43 4.98
C ILE A 190 -19.61 1.41 4.18
N GLY A 191 -19.73 1.24 2.86
CA GLY A 191 -18.61 1.18 1.92
C GLY A 191 -18.40 2.47 1.13
N ALA A 192 -19.44 3.30 1.00
CA ALA A 192 -19.32 4.60 0.35
C ALA A 192 -20.24 5.64 1.00
N ILE A 193 -19.85 6.91 0.89
CA ILE A 193 -20.60 8.06 1.39
C ILE A 193 -20.71 9.10 0.27
N GLY A 194 -21.93 9.37 -0.16
CA GLY A 194 -22.24 10.41 -1.13
C GLY A 194 -22.63 11.69 -0.43
N ILE A 195 -21.94 12.80 -0.72
CA ILE A 195 -22.29 14.12 -0.20
C ILE A 195 -22.88 14.92 -1.35
N LEU A 196 -24.19 15.15 -1.28
CA LEU A 196 -24.98 15.74 -2.36
C LEU A 196 -25.50 17.11 -1.90
N GLY A 197 -25.34 18.12 -2.74
CA GLY A 197 -25.69 19.48 -2.38
C GLY A 197 -25.29 20.48 -3.46
N SER A 198 -25.88 21.66 -3.37
CA SER A 198 -25.56 22.79 -4.22
C SER A 198 -24.42 23.63 -3.66
N ASP A 199 -24.24 23.67 -2.33
CA ASP A 199 -23.17 24.45 -1.70
C ASP A 199 -21.86 23.67 -1.54
N VAL A 200 -20.77 24.24 -2.03
CA VAL A 200 -19.45 23.60 -2.00
C VAL A 200 -18.81 23.69 -0.62
N TYR A 201 -19.10 24.75 0.15
CA TYR A 201 -18.55 24.88 1.50
C TYR A 201 -19.17 23.87 2.45
N ASP A 202 -20.48 23.61 2.32
CA ASP A 202 -21.16 22.55 3.07
C ASP A 202 -20.59 21.16 2.72
N LYS A 203 -20.31 20.88 1.43
CA LYS A 203 -19.62 19.66 1.00
C LYS A 203 -18.27 19.48 1.70
N ILE A 204 -17.44 20.53 1.73
CA ILE A 204 -16.13 20.50 2.38
C ILE A 204 -16.27 20.30 3.89
N ALA A 205 -17.23 20.97 4.54
CA ALA A 205 -17.48 20.84 5.96
C ALA A 205 -17.93 19.41 6.34
N LEU A 206 -18.80 18.80 5.52
CA LEU A 206 -19.22 17.41 5.67
C LEU A 206 -18.06 16.43 5.45
N LEU A 207 -17.23 16.63 4.42
CA LEU A 207 -16.03 15.82 4.19
C LEU A 207 -15.09 15.86 5.39
N ARG A 208 -14.84 17.05 5.93
CA ARG A 208 -14.01 17.24 7.13
C ARG A 208 -14.56 16.51 8.36
N ALA A 209 -15.89 16.45 8.51
CA ALA A 209 -16.53 15.76 9.63
C ALA A 209 -16.59 14.23 9.45
N LEU A 210 -16.78 13.73 8.23
CA LEU A 210 -17.04 12.32 7.96
C LEU A 210 -15.78 11.52 7.60
N ARG A 211 -14.78 12.12 6.94
CA ARG A 211 -13.54 11.42 6.54
C ARG A 211 -12.81 10.74 7.71
N PRO A 212 -12.62 11.39 8.87
CA PRO A 212 -11.92 10.77 10.00
C PRO A 212 -12.69 9.57 10.60
N GLU A 213 -14.02 9.64 10.62
CA GLU A 213 -14.89 8.59 11.15
C GLU A 213 -15.01 7.39 10.18
N PHE A 214 -14.88 7.64 8.86
CA PHE A 214 -15.01 6.64 7.81
C PHE A 214 -13.79 6.57 6.88
N PRO A 215 -12.59 6.24 7.40
CA PRO A 215 -11.34 6.29 6.62
C PRO A 215 -11.30 5.29 5.46
N ARG A 216 -12.17 4.27 5.49
CA ARG A 216 -12.24 3.18 4.49
C ARG A 216 -13.34 3.36 3.46
N ALA A 217 -14.22 4.35 3.64
CA ALA A 217 -15.33 4.58 2.72
C ALA A 217 -14.85 5.35 1.47
N VAL A 218 -15.43 5.00 0.31
CA VAL A 218 -15.30 5.80 -0.90
C VAL A 218 -16.21 7.02 -0.76
N PHE A 219 -15.64 8.22 -0.86
CA PHE A 219 -16.42 9.46 -0.84
C PHE A 219 -16.72 9.91 -2.26
N PHE A 220 -17.95 10.33 -2.51
CA PHE A 220 -18.34 10.88 -3.80
C PHE A 220 -19.28 12.07 -3.70
N THR A 221 -19.32 12.89 -4.76
CA THR A 221 -20.21 14.05 -4.88
C THR A 221 -20.57 14.27 -6.35
N THR A 222 -21.55 15.13 -6.60
CA THR A 222 -21.81 15.73 -7.91
C THR A 222 -21.16 17.11 -8.02
N ASP A 223 -21.03 17.59 -9.26
CA ASP A 223 -20.58 18.93 -9.65
C ASP A 223 -19.14 19.26 -9.24
N LEU A 224 -18.24 19.29 -10.23
CA LEU A 224 -16.84 19.66 -10.02
C LEU A 224 -16.70 21.17 -9.78
N ASP A 225 -15.99 21.53 -8.71
CA ASP A 225 -15.64 22.91 -8.34
C ASP A 225 -14.19 22.99 -7.86
N ALA A 226 -13.47 24.04 -8.31
CA ALA A 226 -12.06 24.26 -8.02
C ALA A 226 -11.79 24.50 -6.53
N ARG A 227 -12.79 24.93 -5.75
CA ARG A 227 -12.65 25.08 -4.28
C ARG A 227 -12.37 23.74 -3.59
N LEU A 228 -12.82 22.63 -4.15
CA LEU A 228 -12.52 21.27 -3.64
C LEU A 228 -11.02 20.92 -3.77
N LEU A 229 -10.28 21.60 -4.64
CA LEU A 229 -8.85 21.36 -4.89
C LEU A 229 -7.93 22.31 -4.11
N SER A 230 -8.51 23.16 -3.26
CA SER A 230 -7.71 24.08 -2.45
C SER A 230 -6.79 23.30 -1.51
N ALA A 231 -5.51 23.68 -1.45
CA ALA A 231 -4.50 23.01 -0.63
C ALA A 231 -4.91 22.87 0.84
N GLN A 232 -5.69 23.83 1.35
CA GLN A 232 -6.20 23.83 2.74
C GLN A 232 -7.27 22.75 3.02
N HIS A 233 -7.80 22.10 1.99
CA HIS A 233 -8.87 21.10 2.09
C HIS A 233 -8.46 19.72 1.55
N LEU A 234 -7.28 19.60 0.92
CA LEU A 234 -6.82 18.38 0.26
C LEU A 234 -6.80 17.16 1.19
N GLU A 235 -6.54 17.36 2.48
CA GLU A 235 -6.59 16.30 3.49
C GLU A 235 -7.94 15.55 3.49
N TRP A 236 -9.04 16.26 3.21
CA TRP A 236 -10.39 15.71 3.25
C TRP A 236 -10.99 15.49 1.85
N THR A 237 -10.58 16.30 0.86
CA THR A 237 -11.14 16.29 -0.50
C THR A 237 -10.39 15.38 -1.47
N ARG A 238 -9.12 15.03 -1.22
CA ARG A 238 -8.38 14.08 -2.06
C ARG A 238 -9.09 12.72 -2.09
N ASN A 239 -9.01 12.01 -3.21
CA ASN A 239 -9.70 10.73 -3.46
C ASN A 239 -11.23 10.80 -3.35
N VAL A 240 -11.84 11.99 -3.48
CA VAL A 240 -13.28 12.11 -3.67
C VAL A 240 -13.60 11.90 -5.14
N VAL A 241 -14.55 11.01 -5.42
CA VAL A 241 -15.06 10.75 -6.77
C VAL A 241 -16.13 11.79 -7.11
N VAL A 242 -16.01 12.44 -8.26
CA VAL A 242 -16.93 13.51 -8.67
C VAL A 242 -17.51 13.20 -10.03
N ALA A 243 -18.82 13.02 -10.10
CA ALA A 243 -19.55 13.00 -11.37
C ALA A 243 -19.96 14.43 -11.72
N SER A 244 -19.62 14.88 -12.93
CA SER A 244 -19.82 16.26 -13.34
C SER A 244 -20.11 16.34 -14.84
N SER A 245 -20.98 17.26 -15.25
CA SER A 245 -21.27 17.47 -16.68
C SER A 245 -20.03 17.93 -17.45
N PHE A 246 -19.18 18.74 -16.81
CA PHE A 246 -17.95 19.28 -17.39
C PHE A 246 -16.82 19.28 -16.37
N GLY A 247 -15.59 19.24 -16.88
CA GLY A 247 -14.41 19.70 -16.14
C GLY A 247 -14.30 21.24 -16.13
N PHE A 248 -13.10 21.74 -15.85
CA PHE A 248 -12.81 23.19 -15.84
C PHE A 248 -12.63 23.81 -17.23
N SER A 249 -12.63 23.02 -18.29
CA SER A 249 -12.47 23.53 -19.65
C SER A 249 -13.22 22.67 -20.65
N LEU A 250 -13.52 23.27 -21.79
CA LEU A 250 -13.89 22.57 -23.02
C LEU A 250 -12.64 22.11 -23.76
N THR A 251 -12.81 21.33 -24.82
CA THR A 251 -11.73 21.06 -25.78
C THR A 251 -11.13 22.38 -26.28
N PRO A 252 -9.79 22.47 -26.50
CA PRO A 252 -9.12 23.74 -26.81
C PRO A 252 -9.76 24.54 -27.95
N CYS A 253 -10.27 23.84 -28.97
CA CYS A 253 -11.01 24.43 -30.07
C CYS A 253 -12.24 25.25 -29.62
N LEU A 254 -12.96 24.74 -28.63
CA LEU A 254 -14.15 25.37 -28.10
C LEU A 254 -13.84 26.35 -26.95
N GLN A 255 -12.79 26.08 -26.20
CA GLN A 255 -12.35 26.97 -25.13
C GLN A 255 -11.81 28.30 -25.68
N LYS A 256 -11.10 28.26 -26.82
CA LYS A 256 -10.37 29.40 -27.41
C LYS A 256 -9.41 30.02 -26.39
N ASP A 257 -9.34 31.35 -26.32
CA ASP A 257 -8.43 32.09 -25.44
C ASP A 257 -8.95 32.24 -24.00
N VAL A 258 -10.08 31.61 -23.67
CA VAL A 258 -10.68 31.72 -22.33
C VAL A 258 -9.96 30.78 -21.36
N PRO A 259 -9.45 31.27 -20.22
CA PRO A 259 -8.78 30.40 -19.24
C PRO A 259 -9.74 29.36 -18.64
N PRO A 260 -9.21 28.30 -18.01
CA PRO A 260 -10.04 27.32 -17.31
C PRO A 260 -10.95 27.97 -16.26
N PHE A 261 -12.19 27.50 -16.22
CA PHE A 261 -13.23 27.94 -15.29
C PHE A 261 -13.06 27.32 -13.90
N ARG A 262 -13.79 27.86 -12.92
CA ARG A 262 -13.73 27.38 -11.53
C ARG A 262 -14.77 26.32 -11.22
N GLY A 263 -15.79 26.12 -12.05
CA GLY A 263 -16.83 25.14 -11.77
C GLY A 263 -17.59 24.71 -13.02
N THR A 264 -18.22 23.54 -12.92
CA THR A 264 -18.95 22.93 -14.04
C THR A 264 -20.01 23.84 -14.64
N TYR A 265 -20.76 24.57 -13.80
CA TYR A 265 -21.79 25.50 -14.25
C TYR A 265 -21.24 26.70 -15.03
N GLN A 266 -20.01 27.14 -14.74
CA GLN A 266 -19.36 28.21 -15.52
C GLN A 266 -18.97 27.70 -16.91
N THR A 267 -18.41 26.49 -16.99
CA THR A 267 -18.11 25.83 -18.27
C THR A 267 -19.39 25.60 -19.09
N ALA A 268 -20.46 25.13 -18.45
CA ALA A 268 -21.76 24.92 -19.08
C ALA A 268 -22.39 26.23 -19.56
N ALA A 269 -22.33 27.31 -18.77
CA ALA A 269 -22.83 28.62 -19.17
C ALA A 269 -22.06 29.19 -20.38
N TYR A 270 -20.73 29.05 -20.38
CA TYR A 270 -19.90 29.46 -21.51
C TYR A 270 -20.22 28.65 -22.76
N PHE A 271 -20.33 27.32 -22.64
CA PHE A 271 -20.73 26.45 -23.73
C PHE A 271 -22.12 26.82 -24.27
N GLY A 272 -23.09 27.01 -23.39
CA GLY A 272 -24.45 27.40 -23.75
C GLY A 272 -24.52 28.75 -24.45
N ALA A 273 -23.72 29.73 -24.04
CA ALA A 273 -23.61 31.00 -24.74
C ALA A 273 -23.09 30.83 -26.17
N ARG A 274 -22.11 29.94 -26.39
CA ARG A 274 -21.58 29.65 -27.74
C ARG A 274 -22.60 28.94 -28.61
N VAL A 275 -23.33 27.96 -28.07
CA VAL A 275 -24.44 27.30 -28.77
C VAL A 275 -25.55 28.30 -29.14
N ALA A 276 -25.90 29.20 -28.22
CA ALA A 276 -26.90 30.23 -28.47
C ALA A 276 -26.47 31.20 -29.58
N LEU A 277 -25.23 31.69 -29.53
CA LEU A 277 -24.66 32.57 -30.56
C LEU A 277 -24.59 31.87 -31.92
N PHE A 278 -24.14 30.62 -31.98
CA PHE A 278 -24.06 29.83 -33.21
C PHE A 278 -25.45 29.67 -33.88
N ASN A 279 -26.48 29.41 -33.07
CA ASN A 279 -27.85 29.21 -33.55
C ASN A 279 -28.58 30.52 -33.90
N ALA A 280 -28.21 31.64 -33.28
CA ALA A 280 -28.85 32.94 -33.48
C ALA A 280 -28.25 33.75 -34.65
N MET A 281 -26.94 33.66 -34.87
CA MET A 281 -26.24 34.51 -35.83
C MET A 281 -26.34 33.97 -37.27
N PRO A 282 -26.24 34.83 -38.31
CA PRO A 282 -26.22 34.40 -39.71
C PRO A 282 -24.87 33.77 -40.10
N ALA A 283 -24.87 32.97 -41.17
CA ALA A 283 -23.64 32.38 -41.73
C ALA A 283 -22.64 33.46 -42.18
N GLY A 284 -21.34 33.21 -41.99
CA GLY A 284 -20.27 34.20 -42.22
C GLY A 284 -20.07 35.19 -41.07
N SER A 285 -20.80 35.05 -39.96
CA SER A 285 -20.50 35.78 -38.72
C SER A 285 -19.34 35.10 -37.98
N PRO A 286 -18.48 35.86 -37.26
CA PRO A 286 -17.37 35.29 -36.50
C PRO A 286 -17.83 34.36 -35.36
N PHE A 287 -19.13 34.41 -35.01
CA PHE A 287 -19.74 33.53 -34.01
C PHE A 287 -20.25 32.20 -34.60
N ARG A 288 -20.41 32.10 -35.93
CA ARG A 288 -20.68 30.84 -36.64
C ARG A 288 -19.45 30.24 -37.30
N ASP A 289 -18.48 31.07 -37.66
CA ASP A 289 -17.19 30.64 -38.18
C ASP A 289 -16.28 30.21 -37.02
N ASP A 290 -16.68 29.10 -36.40
CA ASP A 290 -16.09 28.56 -35.18
C ASP A 290 -15.04 27.48 -35.47
N ALA A 291 -14.33 27.63 -36.59
CA ALA A 291 -13.26 26.73 -36.99
C ALA A 291 -12.16 26.74 -35.92
N CYS A 292 -11.64 25.56 -35.60
CA CYS A 292 -10.52 25.48 -34.68
C CYS A 292 -9.31 26.20 -35.29
N PRO A 293 -8.54 26.94 -34.47
CA PRO A 293 -7.25 27.45 -34.91
C PRO A 293 -6.39 26.30 -35.44
N ASP A 294 -5.68 26.52 -36.54
CA ASP A 294 -4.81 25.50 -37.17
C ASP A 294 -3.86 24.88 -36.15
N ALA A 295 -3.37 25.66 -35.16
CA ALA A 295 -2.52 25.18 -34.07
C ALA A 295 -3.08 23.99 -33.27
N PHE A 296 -4.40 23.77 -33.28
CA PHE A 296 -5.07 22.68 -32.57
C PHE A 296 -5.56 21.56 -33.50
N LEU A 297 -5.36 21.71 -34.81
CA LEU A 297 -5.70 20.70 -35.81
C LEU A 297 -4.48 19.82 -36.15
N PRO A 298 -4.67 18.54 -36.49
CA PRO A 298 -3.62 17.73 -37.08
C PRO A 298 -3.13 18.35 -38.40
N ALA A 299 -1.88 18.07 -38.77
CA ALA A 299 -1.29 18.57 -40.02
C ALA A 299 -2.08 18.21 -41.30
N THR A 300 -2.87 17.13 -41.25
CA THR A 300 -3.75 16.68 -42.34
C THR A 300 -5.00 17.54 -42.52
N ASP A 301 -5.38 18.29 -41.49
CA ASP A 301 -6.67 19.01 -41.42
C ASP A 301 -6.46 20.54 -41.44
N HIS A 302 -5.21 21.01 -41.49
CA HIS A 302 -4.87 22.43 -41.68
C HIS A 302 -5.48 22.95 -42.98
N GLY A 303 -6.20 24.08 -42.90
CA GLY A 303 -6.87 24.67 -44.06
C GLY A 303 -8.10 23.90 -44.56
N SER A 304 -8.60 22.91 -43.81
CA SER A 304 -9.95 22.37 -44.04
C SER A 304 -10.98 23.45 -43.71
N ASN A 305 -11.34 24.25 -44.72
CA ASN A 305 -12.47 25.16 -44.62
C ASN A 305 -13.73 24.31 -44.44
N VAL A 306 -14.10 24.03 -43.19
CA VAL A 306 -15.44 23.51 -42.86
C VAL A 306 -16.39 24.65 -43.20
N ALA A 307 -16.83 24.70 -44.47
CA ALA A 307 -17.84 25.65 -44.90
C ALA A 307 -19.07 25.41 -44.02
N SER A 308 -19.34 26.38 -43.12
CA SER A 308 -20.47 26.28 -42.22
C SER A 308 -21.74 26.27 -43.07
N ASP A 309 -22.40 25.12 -43.20
CA ASP A 309 -23.68 25.06 -43.91
C ASP A 309 -24.60 26.12 -43.27
N PRO A 310 -25.08 27.11 -44.04
CA PRO A 310 -25.85 28.23 -43.50
C PRO A 310 -27.17 27.77 -42.86
N ARG A 311 -27.62 26.54 -43.13
CA ARG A 311 -28.83 25.95 -42.55
C ARG A 311 -28.56 25.12 -41.30
N LEU A 312 -27.30 24.75 -41.04
CA LEU A 312 -26.93 23.91 -39.91
C LEU A 312 -27.13 24.66 -38.59
N ARG A 313 -27.79 24.00 -37.64
CA ARG A 313 -28.00 24.49 -36.28
C ARG A 313 -27.66 23.37 -35.31
N ILE A 314 -27.19 23.73 -34.13
CA ILE A 314 -27.02 22.77 -33.03
C ILE A 314 -28.41 22.35 -32.57
N THR A 315 -28.72 21.07 -32.76
CA THR A 315 -30.00 20.47 -32.40
C THR A 315 -29.96 19.95 -30.96
N PRO A 316 -31.14 19.73 -30.33
CA PRO A 316 -31.20 19.03 -29.04
C PRO A 316 -30.55 17.64 -29.07
N SER A 317 -30.66 16.91 -30.18
CA SER A 317 -30.04 15.58 -30.33
C SER A 317 -28.50 15.62 -30.33
N MET A 318 -27.88 16.65 -30.93
CA MET A 318 -26.44 16.85 -30.84
C MET A 318 -25.99 17.14 -29.40
N LEU A 319 -26.75 17.97 -28.68
CA LEU A 319 -26.47 18.25 -27.26
C LEU A 319 -26.62 17.00 -26.41
N ASP A 320 -27.66 16.20 -26.65
CA ASP A 320 -27.88 14.95 -25.94
C ASP A 320 -26.72 14.00 -26.19
N HIS A 321 -26.27 13.82 -27.43
CA HIS A 321 -25.10 13.00 -27.74
C HIS A 321 -23.84 13.39 -26.94
N TRP A 322 -23.59 14.69 -26.78
CA TRP A 322 -22.42 15.16 -26.01
C TRP A 322 -22.59 15.07 -24.49
N LEU A 323 -23.82 15.19 -23.98
CA LEU A 323 -24.10 15.39 -22.54
C LEU A 323 -24.82 14.21 -21.88
N ILE A 324 -25.25 13.21 -22.64
CA ILE A 324 -25.89 11.99 -22.12
C ILE A 324 -24.92 11.18 -21.26
N ARG A 325 -23.61 11.30 -21.50
CA ARG A 325 -22.57 10.73 -20.64
C ARG A 325 -21.80 11.84 -19.93
N PRO A 326 -22.10 12.11 -18.65
CA PRO A 326 -21.27 13.02 -17.85
C PRO A 326 -19.87 12.45 -17.63
N ARG A 327 -19.00 13.28 -17.08
CA ARG A 327 -17.58 12.99 -16.85
C ARG A 327 -17.35 12.54 -15.42
N LEU A 328 -16.37 11.66 -15.24
CA LEU A 328 -15.99 11.13 -13.93
C LEU A 328 -14.60 11.61 -13.55
N PHE A 329 -14.48 12.19 -12.37
CA PHE A 329 -13.21 12.69 -11.85
C PHE A 329 -12.89 12.07 -10.50
N GLU A 330 -11.61 11.95 -10.21
CA GLU A 330 -11.10 11.73 -8.86
C GLU A 330 -10.19 12.90 -8.47
N LEU A 331 -10.38 13.46 -7.28
CA LEU A 331 -9.58 14.59 -6.83
C LEU A 331 -8.18 14.13 -6.42
N GLY A 332 -7.17 14.51 -7.20
CA GLY A 332 -5.75 14.28 -6.90
C GLY A 332 -5.12 15.41 -6.09
N ARG A 333 -3.80 15.36 -5.92
CA ARG A 333 -3.04 16.40 -5.20
C ARG A 333 -2.88 17.69 -6.01
N THR A 334 -2.75 17.59 -7.33
CA THR A 334 -2.52 18.77 -8.19
C THR A 334 -3.78 19.24 -8.90
N GLY A 335 -4.76 18.36 -9.09
CA GLY A 335 -5.98 18.68 -9.81
C GLY A 335 -6.95 17.50 -9.91
N PRO A 336 -8.06 17.67 -10.63
CA PRO A 336 -9.01 16.60 -10.87
C PRO A 336 -8.48 15.68 -11.97
N VAL A 337 -8.41 14.40 -11.67
CA VAL A 337 -7.98 13.35 -12.60
C VAL A 337 -9.22 12.76 -13.26
N ALA A 338 -9.33 12.87 -14.58
CA ALA A 338 -10.43 12.23 -15.31
C ALA A 338 -10.24 10.70 -15.33
N LEU A 339 -11.25 9.97 -14.88
CA LEU A 339 -11.26 8.50 -14.86
C LEU A 339 -11.84 7.92 -16.15
N ASP A 340 -12.67 8.67 -16.86
CA ASP A 340 -13.29 8.28 -18.12
C ASP A 340 -12.57 8.87 -19.34
N ASP A 341 -12.55 8.12 -20.44
CA ASP A 341 -12.00 8.63 -21.71
C ASP A 341 -13.08 9.43 -22.47
N ALA A 342 -12.68 10.55 -23.08
CA ALA A 342 -13.49 11.33 -24.03
C ALA A 342 -12.77 11.36 -25.39
N PRO A 343 -12.65 10.23 -26.10
CA PRO A 343 -11.97 10.22 -27.38
C PRO A 343 -12.85 10.92 -28.41
N GLY A 344 -12.31 11.96 -29.05
CA GLY A 344 -13.04 12.66 -30.11
C GLY A 344 -12.24 13.82 -30.67
N ARG A 345 -12.30 13.99 -31.99
CA ARG A 345 -11.77 15.19 -32.64
C ARG A 345 -12.85 16.26 -32.69
N CYS A 346 -12.41 17.50 -32.62
CA CYS A 346 -13.28 18.67 -32.70
C CYS A 346 -12.59 19.65 -33.64
N THR A 347 -13.25 19.95 -34.77
CA THR A 347 -12.75 20.83 -35.84
C THR A 347 -13.54 22.14 -35.96
N ALA A 348 -14.79 22.14 -35.53
CA ALA A 348 -15.64 23.31 -35.31
C ALA A 348 -16.84 22.86 -34.46
N LEU A 349 -17.53 23.77 -33.75
CA LEU A 349 -18.66 23.41 -32.89
C LEU A 349 -19.71 22.50 -33.57
N SER A 350 -19.99 22.72 -34.85
CA SER A 350 -20.91 21.90 -35.65
C SER A 350 -20.39 20.51 -36.04
N SER A 351 -19.08 20.30 -35.98
CA SER A 351 -18.36 19.08 -36.39
C SER A 351 -17.48 18.53 -35.27
N CYS A 352 -17.88 18.72 -34.00
CA CYS A 352 -17.21 18.12 -32.86
C CYS A 352 -17.82 16.77 -32.51
N ALA A 353 -16.99 15.73 -32.50
CA ALA A 353 -17.36 14.43 -31.95
C ALA A 353 -17.47 14.50 -30.41
N GLN A 354 -16.61 15.30 -29.78
CA GLN A 354 -16.57 15.46 -28.33
C GLN A 354 -16.22 16.91 -27.94
N ILE A 355 -16.96 17.47 -26.99
CA ILE A 355 -16.80 18.83 -26.48
C ILE A 355 -15.86 18.92 -25.28
N HIS A 356 -15.59 17.79 -24.63
CA HIS A 356 -14.67 17.68 -23.51
C HIS A 356 -13.22 17.55 -23.98
N PRO A 357 -12.25 18.12 -23.23
CA PRO A 357 -10.84 17.93 -23.52
C PRO A 357 -10.41 16.48 -23.25
N GLN A 358 -9.48 15.98 -24.07
CA GLN A 358 -8.82 14.70 -23.80
C GLN A 358 -7.88 14.87 -22.58
N GLN A 359 -8.36 14.51 -21.40
CA GLN A 359 -7.61 14.66 -20.14
C GLN A 359 -6.89 13.38 -19.70
N ARG A 360 -7.41 12.20 -20.08
CA ARG A 360 -6.76 10.93 -19.81
C ARG A 360 -5.82 10.59 -20.98
N ASP A 361 -4.52 10.76 -20.73
CA ASP A 361 -3.46 10.38 -21.66
C ASP A 361 -2.97 8.96 -21.34
N VAL A 362 -3.69 7.97 -21.89
CA VAL A 362 -3.39 6.54 -21.71
C VAL A 362 -1.96 6.23 -22.11
N ARG A 363 -1.47 6.82 -23.20
CA ARG A 363 -0.11 6.59 -23.69
C ARG A 363 0.93 7.08 -22.69
N ARG A 364 0.75 8.28 -22.14
CA ARG A 364 1.62 8.82 -21.09
C ARG A 364 1.57 7.96 -19.82
N GLY A 365 0.39 7.43 -19.47
CA GLY A 365 0.23 6.45 -18.40
C GLY A 365 1.05 5.17 -18.64
N GLU A 366 0.98 4.60 -19.84
CA GLU A 366 1.79 3.44 -20.23
C GLU A 366 3.30 3.73 -20.18
N GLU A 367 3.72 4.87 -20.74
CA GLU A 367 5.13 5.30 -20.73
C GLU A 367 5.63 5.42 -19.29
N HIS A 368 4.89 6.10 -18.40
CA HIS A 368 5.25 6.24 -17.00
C HIS A 368 5.25 4.90 -16.24
N PHE A 369 4.33 4.00 -16.54
CA PHE A 369 4.31 2.65 -15.95
C PHE A 369 5.55 1.85 -16.37
N LEU A 370 5.95 1.93 -17.66
CA LEU A 370 7.17 1.31 -18.17
C LEU A 370 8.44 1.91 -17.54
N TRP A 371 8.47 3.22 -17.29
CA TRP A 371 9.55 3.86 -16.51
C TRP A 371 9.65 3.29 -15.10
N GLY A 372 8.53 2.84 -14.51
CA GLY A 372 8.55 2.11 -13.24
C GLY A 372 9.34 0.81 -13.31
N PHE A 373 9.17 0.02 -14.38
CA PHE A 373 9.98 -1.18 -14.62
C PHE A 373 11.45 -0.84 -14.89
N ALA A 374 11.73 0.26 -15.59
CA ALA A 374 13.10 0.75 -15.74
C ALA A 374 13.73 1.09 -14.37
N GLY A 375 12.94 1.69 -13.46
CA GLY A 375 13.33 1.92 -12.06
C GLY A 375 13.69 0.63 -11.32
N ILE A 376 12.87 -0.43 -11.44
CA ILE A 376 13.18 -1.76 -10.91
C ILE A 376 14.51 -2.27 -11.50
N GLY A 377 14.69 -2.14 -12.82
CA GLY A 377 15.93 -2.51 -13.51
C GLY A 377 17.16 -1.77 -12.98
N ILE A 378 17.05 -0.47 -12.72
CA ILE A 378 18.13 0.36 -12.14
C ILE A 378 18.46 -0.10 -10.72
N VAL A 379 17.46 -0.39 -9.88
CA VAL A 379 17.67 -0.90 -8.52
C VAL A 379 18.43 -2.22 -8.56
N PHE A 380 17.98 -3.19 -9.35
CA PHE A 380 18.65 -4.48 -9.46
C PHE A 380 20.04 -4.37 -10.13
N GLY A 381 20.20 -3.50 -11.13
CA GLY A 381 21.48 -3.18 -11.74
C GLY A 381 22.48 -2.62 -10.73
N THR A 382 22.04 -1.69 -9.88
CA THR A 382 22.87 -1.12 -8.81
C THR A 382 23.28 -2.19 -7.79
N LEU A 383 22.33 -3.05 -7.38
CA LEU A 383 22.60 -4.16 -6.48
C LEU A 383 23.57 -5.21 -7.08
N LEU A 384 23.62 -5.34 -8.41
CA LEU A 384 24.58 -6.20 -9.10
C LEU A 384 25.99 -5.61 -9.17
N VAL A 385 26.11 -4.28 -9.25
CA VAL A 385 27.41 -3.58 -9.27
C VAL A 385 28.08 -3.62 -7.89
N LEU A 386 27.30 -3.50 -6.81
CA LEU A 386 27.81 -3.51 -5.45
C LEU A 386 28.31 -4.91 -5.03
N ARG A 387 29.59 -5.01 -4.67
CA ARG A 387 30.26 -6.27 -4.30
C ARG A 387 29.55 -7.06 -3.21
N GLY A 388 28.98 -6.39 -2.21
CA GLY A 388 28.30 -7.03 -1.09
C GLY A 388 26.96 -7.67 -1.45
N THR A 389 26.20 -7.07 -2.38
CA THR A 389 24.85 -7.50 -2.75
C THR A 389 24.80 -8.35 -4.01
N ARG A 390 25.85 -8.28 -4.86
CA ARG A 390 25.94 -9.07 -6.10
C ARG A 390 25.76 -10.57 -5.86
N ALA A 391 26.37 -11.10 -4.80
CA ALA A 391 26.28 -12.52 -4.46
C ALA A 391 24.86 -12.94 -4.03
N ILE A 392 24.05 -12.00 -3.52
CA ILE A 392 22.66 -12.22 -3.11
C ILE A 392 21.78 -12.28 -4.35
N VAL A 393 21.85 -11.27 -5.22
CA VAL A 393 21.01 -11.17 -6.43
C VAL A 393 21.30 -12.28 -7.44
N LEU A 394 22.56 -12.67 -7.62
CA LEU A 394 22.93 -13.74 -8.56
C LEU A 394 22.68 -15.16 -8.01
N ARG A 395 22.39 -15.30 -6.71
CA ARG A 395 22.29 -16.61 -6.07
C ARG A 395 21.17 -17.49 -6.64
N PRO A 396 19.94 -17.00 -6.85
CA PRO A 396 18.87 -17.80 -7.46
C PRO A 396 19.24 -18.35 -8.83
N PHE A 397 19.89 -17.52 -9.66
CA PHE A 397 20.32 -17.93 -11.00
C PHE A 397 21.48 -18.93 -10.96
N ALA A 398 22.47 -18.73 -10.09
CA ALA A 398 23.60 -19.65 -9.96
C ALA A 398 23.17 -21.03 -9.41
N VAL A 399 22.32 -21.03 -8.37
CA VAL A 399 21.73 -22.25 -7.81
C VAL A 399 20.82 -22.92 -8.84
N GLY A 400 20.01 -22.13 -9.54
CA GLY A 400 19.13 -22.60 -10.61
C GLY A 400 19.88 -23.31 -11.73
N ALA A 401 20.95 -22.69 -12.25
CA ALA A 401 21.80 -23.27 -13.28
C ALA A 401 22.49 -24.57 -12.82
N ALA A 402 23.02 -24.59 -11.59
CA ALA A 402 23.69 -25.77 -11.04
C ALA A 402 22.73 -26.97 -10.92
N TYR A 403 21.52 -26.76 -10.39
CA TYR A 403 20.53 -27.82 -10.26
C TYR A 403 19.93 -28.25 -11.60
N LEU A 404 19.76 -27.32 -12.56
CA LEU A 404 19.29 -27.67 -13.89
C LEU A 404 20.26 -28.62 -14.60
N MET A 405 21.57 -28.42 -14.43
CA MET A 405 22.61 -29.25 -15.04
C MET A 405 22.86 -30.57 -14.29
N LYS A 406 22.91 -30.55 -12.95
CA LYS A 406 23.43 -31.67 -12.13
C LYS A 406 22.47 -32.17 -11.05
N GLY A 407 21.31 -31.54 -10.89
CA GLY A 407 20.35 -31.86 -9.84
C GLY A 407 19.44 -33.04 -10.17
N THR A 408 18.85 -33.60 -9.12
CA THR A 408 17.73 -34.54 -9.18
C THR A 408 16.48 -33.86 -9.80
N PRO A 409 15.48 -34.62 -10.31
CA PRO A 409 14.26 -34.02 -10.87
C PRO A 409 13.55 -33.06 -9.90
N ALA A 410 13.51 -33.39 -8.61
CA ALA A 410 12.92 -32.52 -7.58
C ALA A 410 13.70 -31.19 -7.42
N GLU A 411 15.03 -31.25 -7.42
CA GLU A 411 15.89 -30.06 -7.33
C GLU A 411 15.81 -29.19 -8.59
N ARG A 412 15.66 -29.80 -9.77
CA ARG A 412 15.42 -29.08 -11.04
C ARG A 412 14.11 -28.31 -11.00
N ILE A 413 13.04 -28.94 -10.53
CA ILE A 413 11.74 -28.28 -10.37
C ILE A 413 11.86 -27.12 -9.39
N GLY A 414 12.49 -27.33 -8.23
CA GLY A 414 12.73 -26.27 -7.25
C GLY A 414 13.54 -25.09 -7.81
N ALA A 415 14.56 -25.36 -8.63
CA ALA A 415 15.36 -24.36 -9.32
C ALA A 415 14.55 -23.53 -10.32
N VAL A 416 13.73 -24.18 -11.15
CA VAL A 416 12.85 -23.49 -12.11
C VAL A 416 11.83 -22.63 -11.37
N LEU A 417 11.22 -23.16 -10.30
CA LEU A 417 10.27 -22.40 -9.48
C LEU A 417 10.91 -21.19 -8.83
N ALA A 418 12.15 -21.29 -8.34
CA ALA A 418 12.85 -20.15 -7.74
C ALA A 418 13.14 -19.04 -8.77
N VAL A 419 13.57 -19.39 -9.98
CA VAL A 419 13.79 -18.41 -11.07
C VAL A 419 12.46 -17.82 -11.53
N ALA A 420 11.43 -18.64 -11.69
CA ALA A 420 10.09 -18.20 -12.05
C ALA A 420 9.48 -17.28 -10.99
N ALA A 421 9.76 -17.50 -9.70
CA ALA A 421 9.30 -16.62 -8.62
C ALA A 421 9.98 -15.24 -8.62
N VAL A 422 11.17 -15.10 -9.23
CA VAL A 422 11.85 -13.81 -9.40
C VAL A 422 11.38 -13.10 -10.68
N VAL A 423 11.23 -13.82 -11.80
CA VAL A 423 10.95 -13.21 -13.11
C VAL A 423 9.45 -13.15 -13.44
N GLY A 424 8.66 -14.08 -12.93
CA GLY A 424 7.22 -14.18 -13.21
C GLY A 424 6.41 -12.98 -12.71
N PRO A 425 6.50 -12.59 -11.42
CA PRO A 425 5.73 -11.47 -10.89
C PRO A 425 5.86 -10.14 -11.66
N PRO A 426 7.05 -9.65 -12.04
CA PRO A 426 7.15 -8.42 -12.83
C PRO A 426 6.57 -8.58 -14.24
N LEU A 427 6.70 -9.74 -14.88
CA LEU A 427 6.09 -9.99 -16.20
C LEU A 427 4.56 -9.99 -16.11
N CYS A 428 3.98 -10.66 -15.10
CA CYS A 428 2.55 -10.68 -14.86
C CYS A 428 2.02 -9.28 -14.52
N LEU A 429 2.72 -8.53 -13.66
CA LEU A 429 2.34 -7.15 -13.33
C LEU A 429 2.39 -6.25 -14.57
N GLY A 430 3.43 -6.37 -15.39
CA GLY A 430 3.56 -5.59 -16.62
C GLY A 430 2.42 -5.87 -17.60
N TRP A 431 2.09 -7.15 -17.80
CA TRP A 431 1.00 -7.58 -18.68
C TRP A 431 -0.37 -7.11 -18.20
N ILE A 432 -0.72 -7.41 -16.93
CA ILE A 432 -2.03 -7.07 -16.37
C ILE A 432 -2.17 -5.55 -16.19
N GLY A 433 -1.11 -4.88 -15.72
CA GLY A 433 -1.09 -3.44 -15.51
C GLY A 433 -1.29 -2.65 -16.82
N LEU A 434 -0.58 -3.00 -17.89
CA LEU A 434 -0.79 -2.35 -19.19
C LEU A 434 -2.21 -2.57 -19.72
N ARG A 435 -2.77 -3.77 -19.55
CA ARG A 435 -4.16 -4.05 -19.93
C ARG A 435 -5.14 -3.21 -19.13
N SER A 436 -4.94 -3.08 -17.82
CA SER A 436 -5.80 -2.28 -16.95
C SER A 436 -5.68 -0.78 -17.24
N ILE A 437 -4.49 -0.26 -17.53
CA ILE A 437 -4.29 1.16 -17.85
C ILE A 437 -5.01 1.54 -19.15
N ARG A 438 -5.07 0.61 -20.12
CA ARG A 438 -5.79 0.76 -21.39
C ARG A 438 -7.30 0.66 -21.26
N ASP A 439 -7.79 0.02 -20.21
CA ASP A 439 -9.22 -0.16 -19.98
C ASP A 439 -9.82 1.14 -19.39
N PRO A 440 -10.87 1.74 -20.01
CA PRO A 440 -11.55 2.88 -19.43
C PRO A 440 -12.03 2.64 -17.99
N GLY A 441 -12.45 1.41 -17.67
CA GLY A 441 -12.87 1.00 -16.31
C GLY A 441 -11.72 0.58 -15.38
N GLY A 442 -10.49 0.54 -15.89
CA GLY A 442 -9.32 0.11 -15.11
C GLY A 442 -8.63 1.25 -14.36
N GLU A 443 -7.69 0.86 -13.48
CA GLU A 443 -6.90 1.77 -12.67
C GLU A 443 -5.93 2.62 -13.53
N PRO A 444 -5.98 3.96 -13.47
CA PRO A 444 -5.03 4.82 -14.17
C PRO A 444 -3.65 4.83 -13.49
N PHE A 445 -2.60 5.18 -14.24
CA PHE A 445 -1.25 5.28 -13.69
C PHE A 445 -0.85 6.74 -13.38
N PHE A 446 -0.59 7.02 -12.10
CA PHE A 446 0.00 8.28 -11.64
C PHE A 446 1.03 8.00 -10.53
N TRP A 447 2.15 8.74 -10.52
CA TRP A 447 3.20 8.52 -9.53
C TRP A 447 2.86 9.06 -8.13
N ALA A 448 2.30 10.28 -8.08
CA ALA A 448 2.18 11.05 -6.84
C ALA A 448 0.90 11.90 -6.76
N GLU A 449 -0.09 11.65 -7.62
CA GLU A 449 -1.39 12.32 -7.53
C GLU A 449 -2.23 11.79 -6.35
N GLY A 450 -1.83 10.66 -5.77
CA GLY A 450 -2.56 10.05 -4.67
C GLY A 450 -3.81 9.30 -5.09
N VAL A 451 -3.93 8.88 -6.36
CA VAL A 451 -5.12 8.22 -6.96
C VAL A 451 -4.77 6.91 -7.70
N SER A 452 -3.57 6.36 -7.49
CA SER A 452 -3.09 5.20 -8.26
C SER A 452 -2.38 4.16 -7.38
N VAL A 453 -2.85 2.92 -7.41
CA VAL A 453 -2.22 1.80 -6.69
C VAL A 453 -0.93 1.28 -7.35
N TRP A 454 -0.74 1.51 -8.65
CA TRP A 454 0.36 0.89 -9.41
C TRP A 454 1.77 1.16 -8.87
N PRO A 455 2.14 2.38 -8.40
CA PRO A 455 3.43 2.60 -7.77
C PRO A 455 3.66 1.74 -6.53
N SER A 456 2.62 1.49 -5.74
CA SER A 456 2.72 0.56 -4.60
C SER A 456 2.88 -0.89 -5.05
N GLU A 457 2.22 -1.30 -6.12
CA GLU A 457 2.40 -2.64 -6.69
C GLU A 457 3.81 -2.85 -7.28
N LEU A 458 4.41 -1.82 -7.89
CA LEU A 458 5.81 -1.86 -8.33
C LEU A 458 6.78 -2.07 -7.14
N LEU A 459 6.53 -1.40 -6.01
CA LEU A 459 7.29 -1.62 -4.77
C LEU A 459 7.07 -3.04 -4.22
N ARG A 460 5.83 -3.56 -4.25
CA ARG A 460 5.52 -4.92 -3.77
C ARG A 460 6.18 -6.00 -4.61
N VAL A 461 6.17 -5.88 -5.94
CA VAL A 461 6.90 -6.78 -6.83
C VAL A 461 8.41 -6.71 -6.58
N THR A 462 8.97 -5.52 -6.41
CA THR A 462 10.39 -5.35 -6.07
C THR A 462 10.73 -6.05 -4.75
N GLY A 463 9.89 -5.87 -3.73
CA GLY A 463 10.01 -6.56 -2.44
C GLY A 463 9.92 -8.08 -2.58
N LEU A 464 9.00 -8.59 -3.40
CA LEU A 464 8.82 -10.02 -3.63
C LEU A 464 10.07 -10.63 -4.30
N MET A 465 10.59 -9.98 -5.33
CA MET A 465 11.82 -10.38 -6.02
C MET A 465 13.01 -10.43 -5.06
N LEU A 466 13.20 -9.38 -4.24
CA LEU A 466 14.26 -9.34 -3.23
C LEU A 466 14.07 -10.40 -2.16
N GLY A 467 12.83 -10.64 -1.72
CA GLY A 467 12.51 -11.65 -0.71
C GLY A 467 12.86 -13.06 -1.17
N VAL A 468 12.57 -13.41 -2.43
CA VAL A 468 12.99 -14.69 -3.01
C VAL A 468 14.52 -14.77 -3.09
N CYS A 469 15.20 -13.71 -3.53
CA CYS A 469 16.68 -13.65 -3.53
C CYS A 469 17.25 -13.88 -2.12
N PHE A 470 16.69 -13.21 -1.10
CA PHE A 470 17.12 -13.35 0.29
C PHE A 470 16.91 -14.77 0.83
N LEU A 471 15.79 -15.42 0.50
CA LEU A 471 15.53 -16.80 0.91
C LEU A 471 16.50 -17.80 0.28
N VAL A 472 16.71 -17.72 -1.03
CA VAL A 472 17.67 -18.61 -1.72
C VAL A 472 19.10 -18.36 -1.20
N TYR A 473 19.45 -17.09 -0.96
CA TYR A 473 20.74 -16.76 -0.34
C TYR A 473 20.83 -17.35 1.07
N LEU A 474 19.85 -17.14 1.94
CA LEU A 474 19.79 -17.67 3.30
C LEU A 474 19.98 -19.19 3.34
N PHE A 475 19.22 -19.96 2.56
CA PHE A 475 19.34 -21.42 2.58
C PHE A 475 20.67 -21.90 1.99
N SER A 476 21.12 -21.29 0.88
CA SER A 476 22.37 -21.71 0.25
C SER A 476 23.61 -21.31 1.05
N GLU A 477 23.61 -20.15 1.71
CA GLU A 477 24.74 -19.65 2.51
C GLU A 477 24.83 -20.40 3.83
N THR A 478 23.70 -20.67 4.51
CA THR A 478 23.73 -21.48 5.74
C THR A 478 24.25 -22.91 5.50
N ALA A 479 23.90 -23.54 4.38
CA ALA A 479 24.44 -24.86 4.01
C ALA A 479 25.94 -24.83 3.70
N ARG A 480 26.41 -23.83 2.93
CA ARG A 480 27.84 -23.67 2.58
C ARG A 480 28.69 -23.27 3.79
N SER A 481 28.16 -22.38 4.63
CA SER A 481 28.77 -21.98 5.90
C SER A 481 29.01 -23.21 6.78
N ALA A 482 28.00 -24.08 6.95
CA ALA A 482 28.16 -25.31 7.71
C ALA A 482 29.28 -26.20 7.16
N GLN A 483 29.41 -26.34 5.84
CA GLN A 483 30.51 -27.11 5.24
C GLN A 483 31.88 -26.48 5.53
N ARG A 484 32.02 -25.15 5.34
CA ARG A 484 33.28 -24.42 5.63
C ARG A 484 33.69 -24.54 7.09
N LEU A 485 32.74 -24.44 8.03
CA LEU A 485 33.01 -24.61 9.45
C LEU A 485 33.40 -26.06 9.79
N ALA A 486 32.71 -27.05 9.23
CA ALA A 486 33.04 -28.46 9.44
C ALA A 486 34.48 -28.77 9.01
N GLU A 487 34.89 -28.29 7.84
CA GLU A 487 36.26 -28.45 7.34
C GLU A 487 37.28 -27.69 8.20
N ARG A 488 37.00 -26.44 8.56
CA ARG A 488 37.95 -25.60 9.31
C ARG A 488 38.26 -26.14 10.70
N PHE A 489 37.27 -26.70 11.38
CA PHE A 489 37.35 -27.24 12.74
C PHE A 489 37.47 -28.77 12.79
N GLY A 490 37.62 -29.45 11.64
CA GLY A 490 37.79 -30.90 11.58
C GLY A 490 36.60 -31.70 12.14
N LEU A 491 35.38 -31.15 12.06
CA LEU A 491 34.18 -31.77 12.61
C LEU A 491 33.74 -32.93 11.68
N GLN A 492 34.01 -34.16 12.10
CA GLN A 492 33.65 -35.36 11.33
C GLN A 492 32.13 -35.50 11.20
N ARG A 493 31.69 -36.10 10.08
CA ARG A 493 30.27 -36.36 9.82
C ARG A 493 29.80 -37.54 10.67
N ARG A 494 29.24 -37.26 11.85
CA ARG A 494 28.66 -38.25 12.76
C ARG A 494 27.15 -38.44 12.50
N ALA A 495 26.64 -39.64 12.78
CA ALA A 495 25.20 -39.89 12.77
C ALA A 495 24.56 -39.26 14.02
N ASP A 496 23.43 -38.56 13.84
CA ASP A 496 22.65 -38.06 14.95
C ASP A 496 21.81 -39.19 15.55
N LYS A 497 21.99 -39.47 16.84
CA LYS A 497 21.30 -40.54 17.58
C LYS A 497 19.96 -40.09 18.16
N ARG A 498 19.61 -38.79 18.08
CA ARG A 498 18.36 -38.25 18.63
C ARG A 498 17.13 -38.74 17.88
N HIS A 499 16.01 -38.76 18.59
CA HIS A 499 14.72 -39.10 17.99
C HIS A 499 14.27 -38.01 16.99
N SER A 500 13.55 -38.39 15.93
CA SER A 500 13.14 -37.47 14.86
C SER A 500 12.35 -36.24 15.35
N TRP A 501 11.54 -36.37 16.40
CA TRP A 501 10.81 -35.24 17.00
C TRP A 501 11.76 -34.20 17.64
N GLN A 502 12.88 -34.63 18.24
CA GLN A 502 13.89 -33.72 18.82
C GLN A 502 14.63 -32.97 17.72
N ILE A 503 14.93 -33.67 16.61
CA ILE A 503 15.52 -33.08 15.40
C ILE A 503 14.55 -32.05 14.80
N ALA A 504 13.28 -32.42 14.68
CA ALA A 504 12.20 -31.57 14.18
C ALA A 504 12.02 -30.32 15.03
N ALA A 505 12.05 -30.45 16.37
CA ALA A 505 11.91 -29.34 17.31
C ALA A 505 13.17 -28.44 17.42
N GLY A 506 14.32 -28.88 16.88
CA GLY A 506 15.58 -28.13 16.95
C GLY A 506 16.18 -28.06 18.36
N ILE A 507 15.96 -29.09 19.17
CA ILE A 507 16.44 -29.16 20.57
C ILE A 507 17.86 -29.70 20.56
N ILE A 508 18.86 -28.82 20.71
CA ILE A 508 20.27 -29.22 20.85
C ILE A 508 20.57 -29.36 22.34
N GLY A 509 21.13 -30.50 22.74
CA GLY A 509 21.38 -30.82 24.14
C GLY A 509 22.60 -31.73 24.30
N ARG A 510 23.04 -31.89 25.55
CA ARG A 510 24.22 -32.70 25.86
C ARG A 510 24.08 -34.12 25.27
N PRO A 511 25.12 -34.65 24.60
CA PRO A 511 25.14 -36.04 24.18
C PRO A 511 25.09 -36.97 25.41
N GLU A 512 24.53 -38.17 25.25
CA GLU A 512 24.47 -39.18 26.31
C GLU A 512 25.87 -39.51 26.85
N ALA A 513 25.97 -39.73 28.16
CA ALA A 513 27.21 -39.81 28.96
C ALA A 513 28.19 -40.95 28.58
N GLN A 514 27.93 -41.70 27.51
CA GLN A 514 28.74 -42.86 27.08
C GLN A 514 29.87 -42.53 26.10
N GLU A 515 30.04 -41.28 25.66
CA GLU A 515 31.12 -40.89 24.74
C GLU A 515 32.03 -39.80 25.35
N PRO A 516 33.17 -40.17 25.99
CA PRO A 516 34.05 -39.24 26.69
C PRO A 516 34.91 -38.35 25.78
N HIS A 517 34.90 -38.54 24.45
CA HIS A 517 35.69 -37.73 23.51
C HIS A 517 34.85 -37.32 22.28
N GLY A 518 34.89 -36.03 21.92
CA GLY A 518 34.27 -35.51 20.70
C GLY A 518 32.79 -35.12 20.81
N GLN A 519 32.36 -34.66 21.98
CA GLN A 519 31.03 -34.11 22.26
C GLN A 519 30.76 -32.87 21.39
N ALA A 520 31.75 -32.05 21.07
CA ALA A 520 31.63 -30.92 20.14
C ALA A 520 31.23 -31.38 18.73
N ALA A 521 31.80 -32.49 18.25
CA ALA A 521 31.42 -33.10 16.97
C ALA A 521 30.02 -33.72 17.04
N ALA A 522 29.61 -34.25 18.20
CA ALA A 522 28.25 -34.74 18.41
C ALA A 522 27.22 -33.59 18.41
N LEU A 523 27.49 -32.49 19.12
CA LEU A 523 26.66 -31.28 19.11
C LEU A 523 26.58 -30.65 17.70
N TRP A 524 27.68 -30.68 16.96
CA TRP A 524 27.68 -30.26 15.56
C TRP A 524 26.80 -31.15 14.68
N ALA A 525 26.86 -32.47 14.86
CA ALA A 525 25.97 -33.40 14.14
C ALA A 525 24.49 -33.14 14.45
N GLN A 526 24.16 -32.83 15.71
CA GLN A 526 22.83 -32.41 16.13
C GLN A 526 22.38 -31.08 15.48
N TYR A 527 23.29 -30.10 15.38
CA TYR A 527 23.00 -28.84 14.69
C TYR A 527 22.72 -29.08 13.19
N VAL A 528 23.60 -29.84 12.51
CA VAL A 528 23.49 -30.12 11.08
C VAL A 528 22.24 -30.93 10.73
N SER A 529 21.84 -31.89 11.59
CA SER A 529 20.61 -32.66 11.37
C SER A 529 19.35 -31.80 11.55
N SER A 530 19.33 -30.93 12.56
CA SER A 530 18.24 -29.98 12.81
C SER A 530 18.18 -28.84 11.78
N SER A 531 19.30 -28.50 11.14
CA SER A 531 19.39 -27.48 10.09
C SER A 531 19.01 -28.00 8.69
N ARG A 532 18.68 -29.30 8.55
CA ARG A 532 18.22 -29.85 7.26
C ARG A 532 16.95 -29.15 6.80
N LEU A 533 16.84 -28.96 5.49
CA LEU A 533 15.75 -28.23 4.86
C LEU A 533 14.34 -28.69 5.29
N PRO A 534 13.95 -29.98 5.26
CA PRO A 534 12.58 -30.38 5.60
C PRO A 534 12.17 -30.01 7.04
N TRP A 535 13.07 -30.21 8.02
CA TRP A 535 12.79 -29.87 9.41
C TRP A 535 12.71 -28.37 9.64
N ARG A 536 13.58 -27.62 8.96
CA ARG A 536 13.53 -26.15 8.96
C ARG A 536 12.24 -25.63 8.33
N LEU A 537 11.84 -26.16 7.18
CA LEU A 537 10.58 -25.81 6.52
C LEU A 537 9.38 -26.08 7.43
N LEU A 538 9.33 -27.25 8.06
CA LEU A 538 8.26 -27.59 9.00
C LEU A 538 8.16 -26.56 10.13
N ARG A 539 9.27 -26.26 10.81
CA ARG A 539 9.27 -25.27 11.91
C ARG A 539 8.85 -23.89 11.43
N VAL A 540 9.41 -23.41 10.32
CA VAL A 540 9.08 -22.08 9.77
C VAL A 540 7.61 -22.00 9.39
N LEU A 541 7.08 -23.00 8.68
CA LEU A 541 5.67 -23.04 8.27
C LEU A 541 4.71 -23.08 9.45
N VAL A 542 5.06 -23.77 10.54
CA VAL A 542 4.26 -23.76 11.79
C VAL A 542 4.19 -22.34 12.38
N HIS A 543 5.31 -21.61 12.44
CA HIS A 543 5.32 -20.23 12.95
C HIS A 543 4.59 -19.26 12.01
N VAL A 544 4.74 -19.44 10.69
CA VAL A 544 4.00 -18.65 9.69
C VAL A 544 2.49 -18.89 9.83
N ALA A 545 2.05 -20.14 9.94
CA ALA A 545 0.64 -20.48 10.12
C ALA A 545 0.08 -19.92 11.43
N LEU A 546 0.83 -20.01 12.53
CA LEU A 546 0.45 -19.42 13.81
C LEU A 546 0.32 -17.89 13.71
N PHE A 547 1.28 -17.24 13.05
CA PHE A 547 1.24 -15.80 12.85
C PHE A 547 0.03 -15.37 12.02
N TYR A 548 -0.27 -16.10 10.93
CA TYR A 548 -1.47 -15.86 10.14
C TYR A 548 -2.75 -16.06 10.94
N ALA A 549 -2.82 -17.07 11.81
CA ALA A 549 -3.98 -17.29 12.68
C ALA A 549 -4.17 -16.12 13.66
N VAL A 550 -3.09 -15.65 14.30
CA VAL A 550 -3.14 -14.49 15.20
C VAL A 550 -3.52 -13.21 14.45
N ALA A 551 -2.93 -12.97 13.28
CA ALA A 551 -3.26 -11.81 12.45
C ALA A 551 -4.72 -11.85 11.95
N ALA A 552 -5.23 -13.02 11.59
CA ALA A 552 -6.62 -13.21 11.19
C ALA A 552 -7.58 -12.90 12.34
N VAL A 553 -7.29 -13.39 13.57
CA VAL A 553 -8.07 -13.04 14.76
C VAL A 553 -8.00 -11.53 15.02
N LEU A 554 -6.82 -10.91 14.89
CA LEU A 554 -6.66 -9.48 15.08
C LEU A 554 -7.47 -8.66 14.06
N PHE A 555 -7.47 -9.02 12.77
CA PHE A 555 -8.27 -8.35 11.74
C PHE A 555 -9.76 -8.73 11.76
N HIS A 556 -10.16 -9.70 12.58
CA HIS A 556 -11.55 -9.91 12.94
C HIS A 556 -11.99 -9.03 14.11
N LEU A 557 -11.08 -8.71 15.03
CA LEU A 557 -11.33 -7.83 16.19
C LEU A 557 -11.15 -6.34 15.86
N THR A 558 -10.28 -6.05 14.89
CA THR A 558 -10.01 -4.71 14.36
C THR A 558 -10.51 -4.65 12.92
N ASP A 559 -10.76 -3.44 12.42
CA ASP A 559 -11.15 -3.28 11.02
C ASP A 559 -10.02 -3.71 10.07
N SER A 560 -10.39 -4.36 8.97
CA SER A 560 -9.44 -4.74 7.91
C SER A 560 -8.97 -3.50 7.13
N PRO A 561 -7.69 -3.46 6.67
CA PRO A 561 -7.18 -2.37 5.85
C PRO A 561 -8.01 -2.15 4.59
N ASN A 562 -8.08 -0.90 4.13
CA ASN A 562 -8.71 -0.49 2.90
C ASN A 562 -7.97 -1.01 1.66
N ASN A 563 -8.71 -1.05 0.56
CA ASN A 563 -8.19 -1.32 -0.77
C ASN A 563 -8.75 -0.26 -1.73
N PRO A 564 -7.97 0.75 -2.11
CA PRO A 564 -8.42 1.83 -2.98
C PRO A 564 -8.46 1.44 -4.47
N ALA A 565 -7.95 0.26 -4.85
CA ALA A 565 -7.81 -0.17 -6.24
C ALA A 565 -9.14 -0.18 -7.02
N ARG A 566 -9.11 0.32 -8.26
CA ARG A 566 -10.23 0.35 -9.20
C ARG A 566 -10.17 -0.82 -10.20
N GLY A 567 -11.28 -1.54 -10.32
CA GLY A 567 -11.43 -2.61 -11.31
C GLY A 567 -10.90 -3.97 -10.85
N ALA A 568 -11.43 -5.04 -11.46
CA ALA A 568 -11.17 -6.42 -11.03
C ALA A 568 -9.70 -6.83 -11.16
N GLU A 569 -9.01 -6.36 -12.21
CA GLU A 569 -7.61 -6.69 -12.48
C GLU A 569 -6.68 -6.08 -11.41
N ALA A 570 -6.81 -4.78 -11.12
CA ALA A 570 -6.01 -4.11 -10.10
C ALA A 570 -6.28 -4.67 -8.69
N MET A 571 -7.56 -4.90 -8.34
CA MET A 571 -7.93 -5.54 -7.07
C MET A 571 -7.36 -6.97 -6.94
N GLY A 572 -7.37 -7.74 -8.04
CA GLY A 572 -6.80 -9.09 -8.08
C GLY A 572 -5.28 -9.08 -7.88
N VAL A 573 -4.58 -8.19 -8.58
CA VAL A 573 -3.13 -8.00 -8.46
C VAL A 573 -2.73 -7.57 -7.05
N GLU A 574 -3.41 -6.55 -6.48
CA GLU A 574 -3.21 -6.10 -5.09
C GLU A 574 -3.29 -7.27 -4.13
N LYS A 575 -4.36 -8.06 -4.22
CA LYS A 575 -4.63 -9.17 -3.31
C LYS A 575 -3.55 -10.25 -3.40
N VAL A 576 -3.18 -10.64 -4.61
CA VAL A 576 -2.17 -11.69 -4.85
C VAL A 576 -0.79 -11.23 -4.41
N LEU A 577 -0.36 -10.03 -4.81
CA LEU A 577 0.96 -9.50 -4.46
C LEU A 577 1.08 -9.24 -2.96
N ARG A 578 0.05 -8.70 -2.32
CA ARG A 578 0.02 -8.53 -0.86
C ARG A 578 0.16 -9.86 -0.14
N LEU A 579 -0.63 -10.88 -0.49
CA LEU A 579 -0.57 -12.19 0.16
C LEU A 579 0.80 -12.88 -0.07
N ALA A 580 1.31 -12.84 -1.30
CA ALA A 580 2.60 -13.41 -1.65
C ALA A 580 3.75 -12.72 -0.89
N LEU A 581 3.76 -11.38 -0.86
CA LEU A 581 4.80 -10.62 -0.18
C LEU A 581 4.76 -10.83 1.34
N VAL A 582 3.58 -10.79 1.96
CA VAL A 582 3.43 -11.08 3.40
C VAL A 582 3.91 -12.49 3.71
N PHE A 583 3.55 -13.49 2.89
CA PHE A 583 4.03 -14.86 3.08
C PHE A 583 5.56 -14.94 2.98
N VAL A 584 6.17 -14.39 1.93
CA VAL A 584 7.62 -14.39 1.73
C VAL A 584 8.34 -13.66 2.87
N PHE A 585 7.81 -12.53 3.31
CA PHE A 585 8.34 -11.76 4.44
C PHE A 585 8.30 -12.56 5.74
N LEU A 586 7.14 -13.13 6.12
CA LEU A 586 7.01 -13.91 7.35
C LEU A 586 7.87 -15.17 7.30
N PHE A 587 7.88 -15.85 6.16
CA PHE A 587 8.71 -17.01 5.96
C PHE A 587 10.20 -16.67 6.10
N LEU A 588 10.65 -15.55 5.55
CA LEU A 588 12.02 -15.06 5.72
C LEU A 588 12.32 -14.70 7.18
N LEU A 589 11.44 -13.94 7.83
CA LEU A 589 11.59 -13.53 9.23
C LEU A 589 11.76 -14.75 10.15
N PHE A 590 10.88 -15.74 10.02
CA PHE A 590 10.93 -16.96 10.81
C PHE A 590 12.06 -17.92 10.39
N ALA A 591 12.45 -17.93 9.11
CA ALA A 591 13.62 -18.70 8.66
C ALA A 591 14.94 -18.13 9.21
N VAL A 592 15.05 -16.80 9.35
CA VAL A 592 16.18 -16.14 10.02
C VAL A 592 16.13 -16.41 11.52
N ASN A 593 14.95 -16.31 12.16
CA ASN A 593 14.76 -16.67 13.56
C ASN A 593 15.21 -18.11 13.85
N ASP A 594 14.80 -19.07 13.01
CA ASP A 594 15.17 -20.48 13.17
C ASP A 594 16.69 -20.70 13.10
N ALA A 595 17.36 -20.04 12.14
CA ALA A 595 18.82 -20.13 12.03
C ALA A 595 19.52 -19.60 13.28
N ILE A 596 19.05 -18.47 13.83
CA ILE A 596 19.61 -17.87 15.04
C ILE A 596 19.33 -18.74 16.26
N ARG A 597 18.11 -19.25 16.40
CA ARG A 597 17.72 -20.14 17.50
C ARG A 597 18.60 -21.39 17.53
N LEU A 598 18.85 -22.02 16.37
CA LEU A 598 19.75 -23.18 16.28
C LEU A 598 21.20 -22.81 16.63
N CYS A 599 21.70 -21.68 16.14
CA CYS A 599 23.04 -21.19 16.50
C CYS A 599 23.15 -20.93 18.00
N ARG A 600 22.18 -20.25 18.60
CA ARG A 600 22.11 -19.97 20.04
C ARG A 600 22.12 -21.25 20.85
N ASN A 601 21.29 -22.23 20.50
CA ASN A 601 21.20 -23.50 21.21
C ASN A 601 22.52 -24.29 21.10
N LEU A 602 23.19 -24.26 19.95
CA LEU A 602 24.52 -24.86 19.78
C LEU A 602 25.58 -24.17 20.65
N VAL A 603 25.64 -22.83 20.59
CA VAL A 603 26.60 -22.04 21.39
C VAL A 603 26.38 -22.27 22.88
N GLN A 604 25.13 -22.28 23.33
CA GLN A 604 24.80 -22.55 24.72
C GLN A 604 25.23 -23.96 25.14
N ALA A 605 24.90 -24.99 24.35
CA ALA A 605 25.29 -26.36 24.63
C ALA A 605 26.82 -26.53 24.70
N LEU A 606 27.58 -25.88 23.80
CA LEU A 606 29.05 -25.87 23.84
C LEU A 606 29.59 -25.22 25.12
N THR A 607 29.02 -24.08 25.54
CA THR A 607 29.48 -23.39 26.77
C THR A 607 29.17 -24.15 28.05
N GLU A 608 28.16 -25.02 28.04
CA GLU A 608 27.75 -25.82 29.20
C GLU A 608 28.61 -27.08 29.39
N ILE A 609 29.42 -27.49 28.41
CA ILE A 609 30.37 -28.60 28.56
C ILE A 609 31.46 -28.19 29.57
N ARG A 610 31.68 -29.04 30.58
CA ARG A 610 32.62 -28.79 31.69
C ARG A 610 33.91 -29.62 31.60
N GLU A 611 33.98 -30.59 30.69
CA GLU A 611 35.14 -31.47 30.54
C GLU A 611 36.23 -30.81 29.71
N THR A 612 37.50 -31.07 30.06
CA THR A 612 38.67 -30.53 29.37
C THR A 612 38.99 -31.36 28.12
N MET A 613 39.14 -30.70 26.98
CA MET A 613 39.56 -31.23 25.68
C MET A 613 38.49 -32.03 24.91
N ASP A 614 37.54 -31.30 24.31
CA ASP A 614 36.39 -31.88 23.60
C ASP A 614 36.41 -31.69 22.07
N TRP A 615 37.36 -30.91 21.56
CA TRP A 615 37.48 -30.60 20.13
C TRP A 615 38.29 -31.65 19.36
N PRO A 616 38.02 -31.89 18.05
CA PRO A 616 38.77 -32.86 17.24
C PRO A 616 40.27 -32.54 17.15
N ASP A 617 41.10 -33.59 17.06
CA ASP A 617 42.57 -33.48 17.02
C ASP A 617 43.09 -32.51 15.95
N ALA A 618 42.43 -32.46 14.80
CA ALA A 618 42.79 -31.53 13.71
C ALA A 618 42.67 -30.05 14.13
N ALA A 619 41.62 -29.69 14.88
CA ALA A 619 41.44 -28.34 15.39
C ALA A 619 42.41 -28.04 16.53
N VAL A 620 42.56 -28.96 17.49
CA VAL A 620 43.49 -28.85 18.62
C VAL A 620 44.91 -28.63 18.11
N LYS A 621 45.39 -29.45 17.16
CA LYS A 621 46.73 -29.33 16.57
C LYS A 621 46.91 -27.99 15.86
N ARG A 622 45.95 -27.61 15.01
CA ARG A 622 46.02 -26.35 14.24
C ARG A 622 46.10 -25.12 15.15
N TYR A 623 45.23 -25.03 16.14
CA TYR A 623 45.17 -23.86 17.02
C TYR A 623 46.28 -23.88 18.08
N GLY A 624 46.71 -25.06 18.54
CA GLY A 624 47.87 -25.20 19.42
C GLY A 624 49.16 -24.72 18.79
N THR A 625 49.42 -25.08 17.54
CA THR A 625 50.56 -24.53 16.78
C THR A 625 50.42 -23.02 16.57
N SER A 626 49.21 -22.52 16.27
CA SER A 626 48.98 -21.07 16.06
C SER A 626 49.21 -20.22 17.31
N LEU A 627 49.00 -20.80 18.50
CA LEU A 627 49.16 -20.14 19.79
C LEU A 627 50.57 -20.29 20.36
N GLY A 628 51.43 -21.14 19.76
CA GLY A 628 52.79 -21.39 20.22
C GLY A 628 52.88 -22.15 21.55
N LEU A 629 51.87 -22.96 21.87
CA LEU A 629 51.82 -23.74 23.12
C LEU A 629 52.79 -24.92 23.04
N SER A 630 53.72 -25.05 24.00
CA SER A 630 54.64 -26.19 24.09
C SER A 630 53.91 -27.47 24.53
N GLU A 631 54.38 -28.63 24.07
CA GLU A 631 53.83 -29.93 24.50
C GLU A 631 54.20 -30.27 25.95
N ASP A 632 55.21 -29.59 26.50
CA ASP A 632 55.75 -29.80 27.85
C ASP A 632 54.92 -29.15 28.96
N MET A 633 53.85 -28.42 28.62
CA MET A 633 52.97 -27.78 29.60
C MET A 633 52.03 -28.78 30.28
N ALA A 634 51.55 -28.41 31.47
CA ALA A 634 50.49 -29.13 32.17
C ALA A 634 49.28 -29.34 31.22
N PRO A 635 48.84 -30.59 31.01
CA PRO A 635 47.77 -30.89 30.06
C PRO A 635 46.46 -30.18 30.41
N GLU A 636 46.16 -30.01 31.71
CA GLU A 636 45.00 -29.25 32.17
C GLU A 636 45.03 -27.79 31.72
N ALA A 637 46.18 -27.11 31.85
CA ALA A 637 46.35 -25.72 31.46
C ALA A 637 46.31 -25.56 29.93
N ARG A 638 46.98 -26.45 29.20
CA ARG A 638 46.97 -26.49 27.74
C ARG A 638 45.55 -26.65 27.20
N ASN A 639 44.79 -27.60 27.76
CA ASN A 639 43.42 -27.90 27.32
C ASN A 639 42.46 -26.75 27.63
N ALA A 640 42.53 -26.17 28.83
CA ALA A 640 41.70 -25.03 29.19
C ALA A 640 41.92 -23.80 28.30
N ILE A 641 43.17 -23.52 27.92
CA ILE A 641 43.51 -22.42 27.00
C ILE A 641 43.01 -22.71 25.58
N LEU A 642 43.26 -23.94 25.09
CA LEU A 642 42.84 -24.37 23.75
C LEU A 642 41.33 -24.34 23.59
N ASP A 643 40.59 -24.95 24.52
CA ASP A 643 39.13 -24.99 24.47
C ASP A 643 38.54 -23.58 24.50
N ALA A 644 39.01 -22.70 25.40
CA ALA A 644 38.53 -21.33 25.48
C ALA A 644 38.78 -20.54 24.18
N TRP A 645 39.93 -20.72 23.54
CA TRP A 645 40.25 -20.06 22.28
C TRP A 645 39.47 -20.63 21.09
N ILE A 646 39.37 -21.96 20.98
CA ILE A 646 38.64 -22.65 19.91
C ILE A 646 37.14 -22.33 20.00
N ASP A 647 36.54 -22.39 21.20
CA ASP A 647 35.14 -22.00 21.44
C ASP A 647 34.89 -20.56 20.98
N THR A 648 35.77 -19.64 21.37
CA THR A 648 35.66 -18.22 21.00
C THR A 648 35.74 -18.04 19.49
N ARG A 649 36.71 -18.68 18.81
CA ARG A 649 36.87 -18.58 17.34
C ARG A 649 35.72 -19.25 16.59
N PHE A 650 35.20 -20.36 17.10
CA PHE A 650 34.04 -21.03 16.54
C PHE A 650 32.79 -20.13 16.62
N VAL A 651 32.53 -19.54 17.79
CA VAL A 651 31.41 -18.61 18.01
C VAL A 651 31.50 -17.39 17.11
N VAL A 652 32.69 -16.80 16.97
CA VAL A 652 32.91 -15.66 16.06
C VAL A 652 32.54 -16.02 14.64
N GLN A 653 32.97 -17.18 14.16
CA GLN A 653 32.82 -17.52 12.76
C GLN A 653 31.40 -17.96 12.39
N ILE A 654 30.75 -18.76 13.24
CA ILE A 654 29.34 -19.16 13.01
C ILE A 654 28.42 -17.93 13.06
N THR A 655 28.72 -16.97 13.93
CA THR A 655 27.90 -15.75 14.06
C THR A 655 28.19 -14.72 12.97
N ALA A 656 29.42 -14.64 12.46
CA ALA A 656 29.78 -13.77 11.34
C ALA A 656 29.05 -14.15 10.04
N ASP A 657 28.87 -15.45 9.81
CA ASP A 657 28.15 -15.94 8.62
C ASP A 657 26.63 -15.68 8.70
N VAL A 658 26.05 -15.67 9.91
CA VAL A 658 24.62 -15.41 10.14
C VAL A 658 24.30 -13.92 10.29
N GLY A 659 25.25 -13.10 10.75
CA GLY A 659 25.07 -11.68 11.02
C GLY A 659 24.41 -10.88 9.88
N PRO A 660 24.90 -10.95 8.63
CA PRO A 660 24.30 -10.24 7.49
C PRO A 660 22.85 -10.65 7.18
N LEU A 661 22.42 -11.85 7.59
CA LEU A 661 21.08 -12.37 7.31
C LEU A 661 20.01 -11.69 8.16
N LEU A 662 20.40 -11.06 9.27
CA LEU A 662 19.52 -10.29 10.15
C LEU A 662 18.88 -9.09 9.44
N TYR A 663 19.52 -8.54 8.39
CA TYR A 663 19.06 -7.35 7.69
C TYR A 663 17.91 -7.60 6.72
N PHE A 664 17.77 -8.84 6.23
CA PHE A 664 16.84 -9.11 5.14
C PHE A 664 15.37 -8.88 5.52
N PRO A 665 14.89 -9.30 6.70
CA PRO A 665 13.53 -8.98 7.12
C PRO A 665 13.32 -7.46 7.27
N PHE A 666 14.29 -6.70 7.79
CA PHE A 666 14.16 -5.24 7.91
C PHE A 666 14.06 -4.55 6.55
N ALA A 667 14.86 -4.98 5.58
CA ALA A 667 14.81 -4.43 4.22
C ALA A 667 13.43 -4.67 3.57
N LEU A 668 12.87 -5.87 3.69
CA LEU A 668 11.52 -6.16 3.19
C LEU A 668 10.44 -5.39 3.95
N LEU A 669 10.54 -5.30 5.28
CA LEU A 669 9.59 -4.57 6.09
C LEU A 669 9.56 -3.08 5.71
N GLY A 670 10.73 -2.48 5.47
CA GLY A 670 10.84 -1.10 4.97
C GLY A 670 10.14 -0.91 3.62
N LEU A 671 10.32 -1.83 2.68
CA LEU A 671 9.60 -1.80 1.39
C LEU A 671 8.09 -2.00 1.55
N MET A 672 7.65 -2.86 2.45
CA MET A 672 6.22 -3.07 2.73
C MET A 672 5.56 -1.80 3.29
N ILE A 673 6.27 -1.06 4.14
CA ILE A 673 5.80 0.22 4.69
C ILE A 673 5.80 1.30 3.60
N ALA A 674 6.85 1.38 2.78
CA ALA A 674 6.91 2.30 1.65
C ALA A 674 5.79 2.04 0.62
N ALA A 675 5.39 0.79 0.41
CA ALA A 675 4.26 0.40 -0.44
C ALA A 675 2.87 0.69 0.17
N ARG A 676 2.82 1.37 1.31
CA ARG A 676 1.62 1.90 1.97
C ARG A 676 1.68 3.42 2.08
N TRP A 677 2.48 4.07 1.24
CA TRP A 677 2.63 5.51 1.27
C TRP A 677 1.42 6.22 0.63
N ASN A 678 0.76 7.07 1.43
CA ASN A 678 -0.38 7.89 1.05
C ASN A 678 -0.17 8.83 -0.16
N VAL A 679 1.06 9.05 -0.58
CA VAL A 679 1.38 9.84 -1.79
C VAL A 679 0.92 9.14 -3.07
N THR A 680 0.87 7.81 -3.07
CA THR A 680 0.52 7.01 -4.25
C THR A 680 -0.98 6.84 -4.40
N ASP A 681 -1.63 6.41 -3.32
CA ASP A 681 -3.08 6.27 -3.20
C ASP A 681 -3.49 6.38 -1.71
N HIS A 682 -4.79 6.37 -1.42
CA HIS A 682 -5.34 6.40 -0.07
C HIS A 682 -5.16 5.06 0.65
N TRP A 683 -3.94 4.73 1.07
CA TRP A 683 -3.63 3.54 1.85
C TRP A 683 -3.82 3.81 3.34
N ASP A 684 -4.83 3.19 3.95
CA ASP A 684 -5.00 3.31 5.40
C ASP A 684 -3.95 2.50 6.18
N LEU A 685 -3.60 3.04 7.35
CA LEU A 685 -2.82 2.32 8.37
C LEU A 685 -3.76 1.88 9.48
N ALA A 686 -4.62 0.91 9.16
CA ALA A 686 -5.54 0.33 10.14
C ALA A 686 -4.76 -0.12 11.41
N PRO A 687 -5.30 0.10 12.64
CA PRO A 687 -4.57 -0.20 13.88
C PRO A 687 -4.06 -1.65 13.95
N GLY A 688 -4.85 -2.61 13.48
CA GLY A 688 -4.43 -4.01 13.40
C GLY A 688 -3.18 -4.22 12.53
N LEU A 689 -3.06 -3.49 11.42
CA LEU A 689 -1.89 -3.56 10.54
C LEU A 689 -0.65 -2.96 11.22
N VAL A 690 -0.80 -1.84 11.92
CA VAL A 690 0.28 -1.22 12.69
C VAL A 690 0.81 -2.19 13.75
N VAL A 691 -0.07 -2.89 14.48
CA VAL A 691 0.33 -3.92 15.45
C VAL A 691 1.07 -5.07 14.76
N VAL A 692 0.58 -5.58 13.63
CA VAL A 692 1.26 -6.66 12.87
C VAL A 692 2.66 -6.25 12.45
N LEU A 693 2.83 -5.03 11.91
CA LEU A 693 4.14 -4.51 11.50
C LEU A 693 5.06 -4.30 12.70
N ALA A 694 4.54 -3.74 13.80
CA ALA A 694 5.31 -3.51 15.03
C ALA A 694 5.76 -4.82 15.68
N VAL A 695 4.88 -5.83 15.78
CA VAL A 695 5.23 -7.16 16.30
C VAL A 695 6.29 -7.82 15.42
N SER A 696 6.17 -7.70 14.10
CA SER A 696 7.16 -8.23 13.16
C SER A 696 8.53 -7.56 13.32
N PHE A 697 8.55 -6.24 13.49
CA PHE A 697 9.76 -5.46 13.77
C PHE A 697 10.40 -5.88 15.10
N VAL A 698 9.61 -5.97 16.17
CA VAL A 698 10.07 -6.40 17.49
C VAL A 698 10.62 -7.82 17.44
N ALA A 699 9.96 -8.74 16.73
CA ALA A 699 10.45 -10.10 16.54
C ALA A 699 11.82 -10.10 15.84
N ALA A 700 12.00 -9.30 14.79
CA ALA A 700 13.30 -9.15 14.12
C ALA A 700 14.39 -8.59 15.05
N CYS A 701 14.06 -7.62 15.90
CA CYS A 701 14.98 -7.08 16.91
C CYS A 701 15.34 -8.10 18.00
N ILE A 702 14.37 -8.86 18.50
CA ILE A 702 14.60 -9.92 19.50
C ILE A 702 15.61 -10.93 18.97
N ASN A 703 15.46 -11.36 17.71
CA ASN A 703 16.38 -12.29 17.08
C ASN A 703 17.84 -11.78 17.10
N ALA A 704 18.05 -10.50 16.78
CA ALA A 704 19.36 -9.87 16.83
C ALA A 704 19.94 -9.83 18.26
N ILE A 705 19.12 -9.45 19.24
CA ILE A 705 19.51 -9.36 20.65
C ILE A 705 19.86 -10.74 21.20
N GLU A 706 19.07 -11.77 20.88
CA GLU A 706 19.33 -13.13 21.34
C GLU A 706 20.67 -13.66 20.85
N MET A 707 21.01 -13.43 19.59
CA MET A 707 22.31 -13.81 19.02
C MET A 707 23.46 -13.11 19.75
N GLN A 708 23.34 -11.80 20.01
CA GLN A 708 24.36 -11.03 20.74
C GLN A 708 24.50 -11.50 22.19
N ARG A 709 23.39 -11.83 22.85
CA ARG A 709 23.41 -12.39 24.22
C ARG A 709 24.06 -13.76 24.28
N ALA A 710 23.83 -14.61 23.29
CA ALA A 710 24.45 -15.93 23.19
C ALA A 710 25.98 -15.82 23.03
N ALA A 711 26.43 -14.98 22.10
CA ALA A 711 27.84 -14.71 21.89
C ALA A 711 28.50 -14.11 23.15
N SER A 712 27.87 -13.10 23.76
CA SER A 712 28.40 -12.46 24.98
C SER A 712 28.54 -13.43 26.15
N ARG A 713 27.61 -14.39 26.29
CA ARG A 713 27.70 -15.47 27.28
C ARG A 713 28.89 -16.39 27.01
N ALA A 714 29.08 -16.82 25.76
CA ALA A 714 30.22 -17.65 25.38
C ALA A 714 31.56 -16.96 25.65
N ARG A 715 31.66 -15.67 25.34
CA ARG A 715 32.85 -14.87 25.64
C ARG A 715 33.15 -14.81 27.14
N LYS A 716 32.12 -14.57 27.98
CA LYS A 716 32.28 -14.56 29.44
C LYS A 716 32.76 -15.92 29.96
N ALA A 717 32.21 -17.02 29.45
CA ALA A 717 32.64 -18.37 29.82
C ALA A 717 34.11 -18.64 29.44
N ALA A 718 34.52 -18.25 28.22
CA ALA A 718 35.91 -18.36 27.79
C ALA A 718 36.87 -17.54 28.66
N LEU A 719 36.51 -16.28 28.98
CA LEU A 719 37.31 -15.43 29.87
C LEU A 719 37.38 -15.98 31.30
N GLN A 720 36.30 -16.58 31.82
CA GLN A 720 36.32 -17.24 33.13
C GLN A 720 37.31 -18.42 33.15
N ARG A 721 37.33 -19.25 32.10
CA ARG A 721 38.30 -20.34 31.97
C ARG A 721 39.73 -19.82 31.90
N LEU A 722 40.01 -18.80 31.08
CA LEU A 722 41.35 -18.19 30.98
C LEU A 722 41.81 -17.54 32.29
N ASN A 723 40.92 -16.83 32.99
CA ASN A 723 41.23 -16.23 34.30
C ASN A 723 41.51 -17.28 35.37
N ALA A 724 40.81 -18.43 35.34
CA ALA A 724 41.09 -19.54 36.26
C ALA A 724 42.51 -20.10 36.06
N VAL A 725 42.99 -20.19 34.81
CA VAL A 725 44.37 -20.59 34.49
C VAL A 725 45.37 -19.51 34.93
N LEU A 726 45.04 -18.23 34.75
CA LEU A 726 45.87 -17.10 35.20
C LEU A 726 46.05 -17.06 36.73
N LEU A 727 45.00 -17.34 37.49
CA LEU A 727 45.09 -17.40 38.96
C LEU A 727 46.00 -18.54 39.44
N ARG A 728 45.99 -19.68 38.73
CA ARG A 728 46.88 -20.82 39.03
C ARG A 728 48.34 -20.51 38.65
N SER A 729 48.59 -19.83 37.54
CA SER A 729 49.96 -19.45 37.13
C SER A 729 50.57 -18.33 37.98
N GLY A 730 49.74 -17.46 38.57
CA GLY A 730 50.18 -16.41 39.50
C GLY A 730 50.67 -16.91 40.87
N GLY A 731 50.44 -18.19 41.21
CA GLY A 731 50.85 -18.83 42.47
C GLY A 731 52.35 -19.11 42.64
N GLY A 732 53.18 -18.83 41.63
CA GLY A 732 54.62 -18.56 41.80
C GLY A 732 55.60 -19.74 41.84
N ALA A 733 55.21 -21.00 41.59
CA ALA A 733 56.18 -22.12 41.70
C ALA A 733 56.17 -23.18 40.59
N ASP A 734 55.21 -23.15 39.66
CA ASP A 734 55.01 -24.26 38.72
C ASP A 734 55.50 -23.91 37.30
N LYS A 735 56.59 -24.56 36.85
CA LYS A 735 57.16 -24.35 35.49
C LYS A 735 56.25 -24.88 34.38
N ASP A 736 55.23 -25.67 34.75
CA ASP A 736 54.33 -26.34 33.81
C ASP A 736 53.19 -25.43 33.32
N TYR A 737 53.07 -24.21 33.85
CA TYR A 737 52.06 -23.22 33.46
C TYR A 737 52.65 -22.08 32.60
N PRO A 738 51.89 -21.55 31.62
CA PRO A 738 52.37 -20.47 30.75
C PRO A 738 52.52 -19.13 31.49
N SER A 739 53.37 -18.27 30.93
CA SER A 739 53.68 -16.96 31.53
C SER A 739 52.42 -16.10 31.73
N THR A 740 52.36 -15.40 32.86
CA THR A 740 51.24 -14.52 33.19
C THR A 740 51.03 -13.41 32.15
N GLN A 741 52.13 -12.90 31.56
CA GLN A 741 52.08 -11.93 30.46
C GLN A 741 51.41 -12.51 29.20
N TYR A 742 51.73 -13.76 28.83
CA TYR A 742 51.09 -14.44 27.71
C TYR A 742 49.58 -14.58 27.94
N LEU A 743 49.16 -15.11 29.09
CA LEU A 743 47.75 -15.25 29.45
C LEU A 743 47.00 -13.91 29.46
N GLN A 744 47.60 -12.84 30.00
CA GLN A 744 47.01 -11.50 29.98
C GLN A 744 46.85 -10.97 28.54
N SER A 745 47.83 -11.19 27.67
CA SER A 745 47.73 -10.82 26.25
C SER A 745 46.65 -11.60 25.51
N LEU A 746 46.46 -12.87 25.84
CA LEU A 746 45.42 -13.72 25.27
C LEU A 746 44.02 -13.31 25.76
N ILE A 747 43.88 -13.06 27.06
CA ILE A 747 42.65 -12.51 27.66
C ILE A 747 42.29 -11.19 26.98
N ARG A 748 43.26 -10.28 26.86
CA ARG A 748 43.06 -8.98 26.19
C ARG A 748 42.64 -9.17 24.74
N SER A 749 43.23 -10.13 24.02
CA SER A 749 42.85 -10.45 22.64
C SER A 749 41.40 -10.93 22.54
N VAL A 750 40.94 -11.76 23.48
CA VAL A 750 39.53 -12.19 23.56
C VAL A 750 38.62 -11.02 23.94
N GLU A 751 39.06 -10.10 24.81
CA GLU A 751 38.32 -8.89 25.25
C GLU A 751 38.26 -7.76 24.21
N THR A 752 39.20 -7.70 23.27
CA THR A 752 39.18 -6.70 22.18
C THR A 752 38.61 -7.25 20.88
N LEU A 753 38.29 -8.55 20.81
CA LEU A 753 37.78 -9.19 19.59
C LEU A 753 36.42 -8.59 19.17
N ARG A 754 36.40 -7.89 18.03
CA ARG A 754 35.22 -7.24 17.43
C ARG A 754 34.88 -7.87 16.08
N GLU A 755 34.59 -9.16 16.09
CA GLU A 755 34.20 -9.94 14.91
C GLU A 755 32.89 -10.72 15.18
N GLY A 756 32.10 -10.97 14.14
CA GLY A 756 30.82 -11.69 14.26
C GLY A 756 29.85 -11.01 15.24
N ALA A 757 29.18 -11.81 16.07
CA ALA A 757 28.22 -11.31 17.07
C ALA A 757 28.85 -10.68 18.33
N PHE A 758 30.18 -10.52 18.38
CA PHE A 758 30.84 -9.71 19.43
C PHE A 758 30.80 -8.21 19.15
N VAL A 759 30.49 -7.80 17.92
CA VAL A 759 30.18 -6.40 17.61
C VAL A 759 28.75 -6.11 18.06
N PRO A 760 28.51 -5.10 18.92
CA PRO A 760 27.16 -4.73 19.32
C PRO A 760 26.27 -4.46 18.11
N PHE A 761 25.07 -5.02 18.10
CA PHE A 761 24.18 -4.91 16.94
C PHE A 761 23.91 -3.44 16.56
N VAL A 762 23.69 -2.58 17.56
CA VAL A 762 23.41 -1.15 17.37
C VAL A 762 24.62 -0.35 16.83
N GLU A 763 25.85 -0.86 16.98
CA GLU A 763 27.05 -0.23 16.43
C GLU A 763 27.26 -0.56 14.95
N GLN A 764 26.53 -1.54 14.39
CA GLN A 764 26.70 -1.91 12.99
C GLN A 764 26.08 -0.83 12.08
N PRO A 765 26.81 -0.33 11.05
CA PRO A 765 26.36 0.78 10.20
C PRO A 765 25.02 0.50 9.51
N LEU A 766 24.81 -0.75 9.07
CA LEU A 766 23.58 -1.20 8.43
C LEU A 766 22.40 -1.23 9.41
N VAL A 767 22.63 -1.51 10.70
CA VAL A 767 21.59 -1.48 11.72
C VAL A 767 21.18 -0.04 11.99
N ARG A 768 22.14 0.88 12.06
CA ARG A 768 21.82 2.31 12.15
C ARG A 768 21.02 2.75 10.93
N ALA A 769 21.45 2.41 9.71
CA ALA A 769 20.71 2.73 8.49
C ALA A 769 19.29 2.14 8.46
N ALA A 770 19.13 0.88 8.86
CA ALA A 770 17.84 0.20 8.88
C ALA A 770 16.93 0.66 10.03
N LEU A 771 17.49 1.02 11.20
CA LEU A 771 16.75 1.54 12.35
C LEU A 771 16.50 3.05 12.28
N ILE A 772 17.22 3.81 11.45
CA ILE A 772 17.02 5.26 11.31
C ILE A 772 15.55 5.58 11.01
N PRO A 773 14.87 4.95 10.02
CA PRO A 773 13.44 5.16 9.77
C PRO A 773 12.55 4.81 10.97
N PHE A 774 12.96 3.86 11.81
CA PHE A 774 12.17 3.36 12.95
C PHE A 774 12.59 3.94 14.31
N SER A 775 13.62 4.79 14.34
CA SER A 775 14.11 5.46 15.55
C SER A 775 13.17 6.59 15.96
N SER A 776 13.22 7.11 17.19
CA SER A 776 12.32 8.21 17.60
C SER A 776 12.38 9.43 16.68
N ALA A 777 13.57 9.79 16.16
CA ALA A 777 13.72 10.90 15.22
C ALA A 777 13.21 10.56 13.82
N GLY A 778 13.55 9.39 13.26
CA GLY A 778 13.07 8.99 11.93
C GLY A 778 11.61 8.55 11.89
N GLY A 779 11.09 8.06 13.01
CA GLY A 779 9.70 7.72 13.26
C GLY A 779 8.86 8.96 13.46
N LEU A 780 9.36 10.00 14.14
CA LEU A 780 8.75 11.33 14.13
C LEU A 780 8.82 11.93 12.72
N TYR A 781 9.92 11.80 11.99
CA TYR A 781 9.98 12.23 10.59
C TYR A 781 9.06 11.41 9.68
N LEU A 782 8.85 10.12 9.91
CA LEU A 782 7.88 9.33 9.16
C LEU A 782 6.47 9.74 9.54
N VAL A 783 6.17 9.91 10.83
CA VAL A 783 4.87 10.39 11.31
C VAL A 783 4.61 11.80 10.76
N ASP A 784 5.58 12.70 10.79
CA ASP A 784 5.52 14.03 10.18
C ASP A 784 5.45 13.94 8.66
N LEU A 785 6.13 12.99 7.99
CA LEU A 785 6.02 12.80 6.53
C LEU A 785 4.67 12.19 6.15
N PHE A 786 4.09 11.35 6.99
CA PHE A 786 2.75 10.79 6.84
C PHE A 786 1.66 11.81 7.22
N ALA A 787 1.95 12.74 8.14
CA ALA A 787 1.06 13.82 8.60
C ALA A 787 1.21 15.13 7.80
N LEU A 788 2.33 15.35 7.11
CA LEU A 788 2.53 16.43 6.13
C LEU A 788 2.08 15.98 4.73
N ALA A 789 1.88 14.67 4.53
CA ALA A 789 1.29 14.10 3.32
C ALA A 789 -0.22 13.82 3.43
N SER A 790 -0.80 13.87 4.64
CA SER A 790 -2.25 13.98 4.85
C SER A 790 -2.71 15.38 4.47
#